data_AF-A0A9X3X5F8-F1
#
_entry.id   AF-A0A9X3X5F8-F1
#
_cell.length_a   1.000
_cell.length_b   1.000
_cell.length_c   1.000
_cell.angle_alpha   90.00
_cell.angle_beta   90.00
_cell.angle_gamma   90.00
#
_symmetry.space_group_name_H-M   'P 1'
#
loop_
_entity.id
_entity.type
_entity.pdbx_description
1 polymer ?
#
loop_
_entity_poly.entity_id
_entity_poly.type
_entity_poly.pdbx_seq_one_letter_code
_entity_poly.pdbx_strand_id
1 'polypeptide(L)'
;MATANRVDYHRGELTEWYVSGPLGLEQGFTLTAAPACRGGGGGEITLGLTVAGELSPALGASGDIVELHNGAGATELLYGNLFVRDATGRTLPSRLGVRGSDVTISFDDAGAVYPVVVDPLIATLEAKLVAPDKEAGDWFGYSVAISGDTAIVGTPNDTTAAGQQAGSAFVFVRNGGAWVQQAELVANDALANDHFGHSVALQGDTAIIGAFGVDIGGIANVGAAYVFTRTGNVWTQQGKLTAPAPAGAQIGHDVAIDNDTAIVASQGGSGSGGVLAFVRSGGVWTYQAQLYVNGQQQLADGFGRSVSIRGDTVVVGAPNTDINSIADEGVVYVFARSGSVWTQQAKLTSALGGDGNDLFGTSVSLDGNTLLIGAPGDEYAGNTYIGSAYVFTRSGAVWTQQAKFYATDVANSKVFGTQVSLEGDTAVIGAHNTLIGSSMVGAAHVFTRSGTIWTEQAKLLPNTYGMWDYFGFSVGVSGDTVLVGAYEHDAGATNTGAAYAFSLAPPKPNGASCSLGTACVSGFCVDGVCCNSACGGGSTTDCQACSVASGAAMDGTCGPVAAGAVCRAAVGACDAAEVCDGAATTCPSDAPASAGTLCRAAAGDCDVAEACTGASTTCPADARAPAGTGCRAAAGDCDMVEVCNGMSAACPADALVPAGTTCRAAADACDAPESCDGTSAACPADGLALAGTPCRAAAGDCDVAENCDGLSAACPADALADVQIVCRPASGPCDIDDTCNGSSKTCPADAVASTQTVCRPAAGDCDVSDKCDGVSKACPADQLAPPGVVCRAAAGSCDIAETCSGISADCPNDGAAPDGETCAGGMCVDGMCVDGSGGAGGGGAAGSGGAAGSGGAAGSGGAGGGGAGGGGAAGSGGAGGGGAAGGGGAGGEGAAGSGGAGGGGAGSGQGGGAGEEGCGCRVAGSDSRDNAAWSLVLIGLVTLGGLRRRAEK
;
A
#
# COMPACT_ATOMS: atom_id res chain seq x y z
N MET A 1 14.19 -48.34 2.53
CA MET A 1 15.17 -47.67 1.62
C MET A 1 14.54 -46.36 1.12
N ALA A 2 15.03 -45.69 0.08
CA ALA A 2 14.32 -44.53 -0.49
C ALA A 2 14.20 -44.67 -2.02
N THR A 3 12.97 -44.63 -2.54
CA THR A 3 12.65 -44.84 -3.96
C THR A 3 11.46 -43.99 -4.38
N ALA A 4 11.67 -43.06 -5.32
CA ALA A 4 10.64 -42.14 -5.82
C ALA A 4 9.88 -41.43 -4.69
N ASN A 5 8.64 -41.86 -4.41
CA ASN A 5 7.74 -41.30 -3.41
C ASN A 5 7.72 -42.06 -2.06
N ARG A 6 8.57 -43.08 -1.87
CA ARG A 6 8.55 -43.98 -0.70
C ARG A 6 9.87 -43.99 0.06
N VAL A 7 9.80 -44.01 1.40
CA VAL A 7 10.92 -44.15 2.34
C VAL A 7 10.63 -45.24 3.38
N ASP A 8 11.41 -46.32 3.42
CA ASP A 8 11.34 -47.37 4.44
C ASP A 8 12.51 -47.35 5.44
N TYR A 9 12.17 -47.60 6.71
CA TYR A 9 13.07 -47.82 7.84
C TYR A 9 12.94 -49.29 8.31
N HIS A 10 13.87 -50.13 7.86
CA HIS A 10 13.91 -51.54 8.25
C HIS A 10 14.52 -51.69 9.66
N ARG A 11 13.78 -52.33 10.57
CA ARG A 11 14.08 -52.47 12.01
C ARG A 11 13.93 -53.94 12.42
N GLY A 12 14.70 -54.82 11.78
CA GLY A 12 14.57 -56.27 11.91
C GLY A 12 13.40 -56.79 11.07
N GLU A 13 12.51 -57.57 11.68
CA GLU A 13 11.30 -58.13 11.04
C GLU A 13 10.21 -57.08 10.78
N LEU A 14 10.34 -55.89 11.38
CA LEU A 14 9.47 -54.74 11.19
C LEU A 14 10.09 -53.76 10.19
N THR A 15 9.36 -53.40 9.13
CA THR A 15 9.69 -52.29 8.24
C THR A 15 8.67 -51.17 8.44
N GLU A 16 9.04 -50.12 9.15
CA GLU A 16 8.32 -48.84 9.12
C GLU A 16 8.49 -48.22 7.72
N TRP A 17 7.47 -47.56 7.18
CA TRP A 17 7.54 -46.91 5.88
C TRP A 17 6.64 -45.68 5.78
N TYR A 18 7.03 -44.78 4.88
CA TYR A 18 6.33 -43.56 4.56
C TYR A 18 6.16 -43.50 3.03
N VAL A 19 4.93 -43.33 2.53
CA VAL A 19 4.61 -43.25 1.11
C VAL A 19 3.89 -41.94 0.83
N SER A 20 4.41 -41.12 -0.07
CA SER A 20 3.71 -39.95 -0.60
C SER A 20 2.82 -40.37 -1.77
N GLY A 21 1.61 -40.85 -1.48
CA GLY A 21 0.57 -41.12 -2.47
C GLY A 21 -0.12 -39.84 -2.98
N PRO A 22 -1.22 -39.97 -3.75
CA PRO A 22 -2.12 -38.85 -4.04
C PRO A 22 -2.68 -38.27 -2.74
N LEU A 23 -3.14 -39.14 -1.83
CA LEU A 23 -3.58 -38.81 -0.47
C LEU A 23 -2.39 -38.64 0.50
N GLY A 24 -1.30 -38.02 0.04
CA GLY A 24 -0.22 -37.60 0.91
C GLY A 24 0.67 -38.69 1.51
N LEU A 25 1.33 -38.30 2.61
CA LEU A 25 2.35 -39.05 3.33
C LEU A 25 1.72 -40.06 4.31
N GLU A 26 1.28 -41.17 3.76
CA GLU A 26 0.86 -42.40 4.44
C GLU A 26 2.03 -42.94 5.29
N GLN A 27 1.89 -42.99 6.62
CA GLN A 27 2.82 -43.70 7.51
C GLN A 27 2.25 -45.09 7.79
N GLY A 28 3.00 -46.13 7.44
CA GLY A 28 2.63 -47.50 7.75
C GLY A 28 3.80 -48.34 8.23
N PHE A 29 3.50 -49.60 8.52
CA PHE A 29 4.46 -50.61 8.90
C PHE A 29 4.16 -51.90 8.16
N THR A 30 5.19 -52.68 7.88
CA THR A 30 5.08 -54.02 7.33
C THR A 30 5.96 -54.94 8.17
N LEU A 31 5.34 -55.83 8.93
CA LEU A 31 6.05 -56.94 9.53
C LEU A 31 6.23 -57.99 8.43
N THR A 32 7.47 -58.36 8.12
CA THR A 32 7.78 -59.33 7.05
C THR A 32 7.75 -60.78 7.54
N ALA A 33 7.85 -60.98 8.86
CA ALA A 33 7.71 -62.25 9.54
C ALA A 33 7.11 -62.03 10.94
N ALA A 34 6.56 -63.10 11.54
CA ALA A 34 6.02 -63.04 12.88
C ALA A 34 7.15 -62.83 13.91
N PRO A 35 7.04 -61.89 14.87
CA PRO A 35 8.13 -61.50 15.75
C PRO A 35 8.78 -62.67 16.49
N ALA A 36 10.11 -62.70 16.54
CA ALA A 36 10.87 -63.78 17.16
C ALA A 36 10.50 -64.12 18.64
N CYS A 37 9.86 -63.20 19.40
CA CYS A 37 9.37 -63.49 20.75
C CYS A 37 8.11 -64.40 20.80
N ARG A 38 7.45 -64.64 19.66
CA ARG A 38 6.08 -65.20 19.60
C ARG A 38 5.98 -66.70 19.91
N GLY A 39 7.07 -67.45 19.79
CA GLY A 39 7.10 -68.87 20.17
C GLY A 39 6.19 -69.80 19.35
N GLY A 40 5.72 -69.40 18.17
CA GLY A 40 4.97 -70.25 17.23
C GLY A 40 3.47 -70.39 17.49
N GLY A 41 2.90 -69.70 18.48
CA GLY A 41 1.44 -69.63 18.72
C GLY A 41 0.80 -68.34 18.20
N GLY A 42 -0.53 -68.32 18.05
CA GLY A 42 -1.29 -67.07 17.84
C GLY A 42 -1.24 -66.16 19.07
N GLY A 43 -1.43 -64.85 18.91
CA GLY A 43 -1.41 -63.91 20.04
C GLY A 43 -1.32 -62.45 19.62
N GLU A 44 -1.40 -61.57 20.62
CA GLU A 44 -1.35 -60.12 20.43
C GLU A 44 0.09 -59.60 20.26
N ILE A 45 0.32 -58.96 19.11
CA ILE A 45 1.49 -58.12 18.85
C ILE A 45 1.14 -56.69 19.28
N THR A 46 2.12 -55.95 19.80
CA THR A 46 2.01 -54.50 20.02
C THR A 46 3.24 -53.77 19.50
N LEU A 47 3.03 -52.74 18.69
CA LEU A 47 4.02 -51.74 18.30
C LEU A 47 3.87 -50.52 19.22
N GLY A 48 4.99 -50.03 19.77
CA GLY A 48 5.04 -48.78 20.52
C GLY A 48 5.71 -47.69 19.69
N LEU A 49 5.07 -46.52 19.60
CA LEU A 49 5.59 -45.34 18.92
C LEU A 49 5.70 -44.22 19.96
N THR A 50 6.92 -43.89 20.38
CA THR A 50 7.12 -42.84 21.40
C THR A 50 6.91 -41.47 20.76
N VAL A 51 5.90 -40.72 21.21
CA VAL A 51 5.70 -39.31 20.81
C VAL A 51 6.81 -38.47 21.41
N ALA A 52 7.40 -37.59 20.60
CA ALA A 52 8.43 -36.66 21.02
C ALA A 52 8.12 -35.22 20.58
N GLY A 53 8.57 -34.25 21.38
CA GLY A 53 8.24 -32.84 21.22
C GLY A 53 7.32 -32.36 22.35
N GLU A 54 6.47 -31.38 22.05
CA GLU A 54 5.49 -30.81 23.00
C GLU A 54 4.10 -31.47 22.89
N LEU A 55 3.93 -32.42 21.97
CA LEU A 55 2.67 -33.16 21.79
C LEU A 55 2.48 -34.23 22.87
N SER A 56 1.33 -34.21 23.54
CA SER A 56 0.90 -35.28 24.45
C SER A 56 -0.21 -36.12 23.81
N PRO A 57 -0.02 -37.45 23.65
CA PRO A 57 -1.09 -38.32 23.17
C PRO A 57 -2.16 -38.54 24.26
N ALA A 58 -3.43 -38.51 23.85
CA ALA A 58 -4.56 -39.01 24.62
C ALA A 58 -5.39 -39.95 23.76
N LEU A 59 -5.97 -41.00 24.37
CA LEU A 59 -6.90 -41.86 23.66
C LEU A 59 -8.24 -41.13 23.55
N GLY A 60 -8.71 -40.90 22.31
CA GLY A 60 -9.99 -40.25 22.07
C GLY A 60 -11.16 -41.08 22.61
N ALA A 61 -12.32 -40.45 22.80
CA ALA A 61 -13.47 -41.06 23.47
C ALA A 61 -14.05 -42.33 22.80
N SER A 62 -13.61 -42.65 21.57
CA SER A 62 -13.94 -43.88 20.85
C SER A 62 -13.06 -45.09 21.22
N GLY A 63 -11.79 -44.85 21.59
CA GLY A 63 -10.73 -45.87 21.58
C GLY A 63 -10.09 -46.13 20.21
N ASP A 64 -10.71 -45.64 19.12
CA ASP A 64 -10.31 -45.88 17.72
C ASP A 64 -9.36 -44.80 17.17
N ILE A 65 -9.14 -43.71 17.93
CA ILE A 65 -8.24 -42.61 17.56
C ILE A 65 -7.38 -42.20 18.77
N VAL A 66 -6.16 -41.75 18.50
CA VAL A 66 -5.31 -41.05 19.46
C VAL A 66 -5.21 -39.59 19.04
N GLU A 67 -5.66 -38.71 19.92
CA GLU A 67 -5.56 -37.27 19.80
C GLU A 67 -4.16 -36.83 20.25
N LEU A 68 -3.44 -36.09 19.41
CA LEU A 68 -2.17 -35.47 19.77
C LEU A 68 -2.43 -34.00 20.13
N HIS A 69 -2.42 -33.70 21.43
CA HIS A 69 -2.67 -32.35 21.95
C HIS A 69 -1.35 -31.58 22.10
N ASN A 70 -1.37 -30.28 21.76
CA ASN A 70 -0.26 -29.38 22.05
C ASN A 70 -0.21 -28.94 23.53
N GLY A 71 0.80 -28.15 23.90
CA GLY A 71 0.98 -27.61 25.26
C GLY A 71 -0.15 -26.70 25.78
N ALA A 72 -1.10 -26.29 24.92
CA ALA A 72 -2.32 -25.57 25.30
C ALA A 72 -3.56 -26.49 25.44
N GLY A 73 -3.42 -27.80 25.18
CA GLY A 73 -4.49 -28.79 25.24
C GLY A 73 -5.35 -28.89 23.98
N ALA A 74 -5.02 -28.15 22.91
CA ALA A 74 -5.75 -28.26 21.64
C ALA A 74 -5.25 -29.46 20.84
N THR A 75 -6.18 -30.26 20.30
CA THR A 75 -5.88 -31.39 19.41
C THR A 75 -5.38 -30.87 18.06
N GLU A 76 -4.12 -31.15 17.71
CA GLU A 76 -3.52 -30.71 16.45
C GLU A 76 -3.53 -31.82 15.37
N LEU A 77 -3.39 -33.08 15.78
CA LEU A 77 -3.38 -34.23 14.88
C LEU A 77 -4.25 -35.37 15.43
N LEU A 78 -4.92 -36.07 14.51
CA LEU A 78 -5.65 -37.30 14.78
C LEU A 78 -4.86 -38.48 14.20
N TYR A 79 -4.28 -39.30 15.08
CA TYR A 79 -3.63 -40.55 14.71
C TYR A 79 -4.67 -41.67 14.87
N GLY A 80 -5.29 -42.09 13.76
CA GLY A 80 -6.47 -42.97 13.77
C GLY A 80 -6.42 -44.00 12.66
N ASN A 81 -7.60 -44.42 12.19
CA ASN A 81 -7.77 -45.17 10.93
C ASN A 81 -6.89 -46.43 10.83
N LEU A 82 -6.69 -47.14 11.94
CA LEU A 82 -5.79 -48.28 12.00
C LEU A 82 -6.36 -49.48 11.21
N PHE A 83 -5.83 -49.71 10.02
CA PHE A 83 -6.03 -50.95 9.28
C PHE A 83 -4.85 -51.89 9.53
N VAL A 84 -5.13 -53.13 9.94
CA VAL A 84 -4.12 -54.19 9.97
C VAL A 84 -4.60 -55.32 9.06
N ARG A 85 -3.77 -55.72 8.09
CA ARG A 85 -4.11 -56.74 7.09
C ARG A 85 -2.98 -57.73 6.90
N ASP A 86 -3.30 -59.01 6.79
CA ASP A 86 -2.33 -60.04 6.38
C ASP A 86 -2.21 -60.12 4.84
N ALA A 87 -1.22 -60.85 4.33
CA ALA A 87 -0.89 -60.95 2.91
C ALA A 87 -1.99 -61.59 2.02
N THR A 88 -3.06 -62.12 2.61
CA THR A 88 -4.27 -62.54 1.86
C THR A 88 -5.31 -61.42 1.73
N GLY A 89 -5.05 -60.24 2.30
CA GLY A 89 -5.98 -59.12 2.41
C GLY A 89 -6.90 -59.20 3.62
N ARG A 90 -6.82 -60.28 4.42
CA ARG A 90 -7.65 -60.49 5.62
C ARG A 90 -7.29 -59.45 6.69
N THR A 91 -8.28 -58.66 7.08
CA THR A 91 -8.17 -57.72 8.20
C THR A 91 -7.97 -58.47 9.53
N LEU A 92 -7.04 -57.99 10.35
CA LEU A 92 -6.72 -58.54 11.67
C LEU A 92 -7.35 -57.69 12.78
N PRO A 93 -7.89 -58.28 13.87
CA PRO A 93 -8.41 -57.53 15.00
C PRO A 93 -7.31 -56.63 15.58
N SER A 94 -7.58 -55.33 15.67
CA SER A 94 -6.58 -54.35 16.10
C SER A 94 -7.21 -53.18 16.85
N ARG A 95 -6.38 -52.41 17.56
CA ARG A 95 -6.77 -51.21 18.30
C ARG A 95 -5.61 -50.22 18.44
N LEU A 96 -5.95 -48.97 18.68
CA LEU A 96 -5.02 -47.98 19.22
C LEU A 96 -5.07 -47.95 20.76
N GLY A 97 -4.19 -47.16 21.35
CA GLY A 97 -4.01 -47.02 22.78
C GLY A 97 -2.91 -46.00 23.11
N VAL A 98 -2.84 -45.58 24.37
CA VAL A 98 -1.80 -44.70 24.88
C VAL A 98 -1.19 -45.28 26.15
N ARG A 99 0.14 -45.26 26.26
CA ARG A 99 0.89 -45.73 27.43
C ARG A 99 1.97 -44.71 27.81
N GLY A 100 1.58 -43.70 28.60
CA GLY A 100 2.46 -42.56 28.90
C GLY A 100 2.62 -41.69 27.65
N SER A 101 3.86 -41.53 27.17
CA SER A 101 4.16 -40.85 25.90
C SER A 101 4.10 -41.77 24.67
N ASP A 102 3.89 -43.08 24.84
CA ASP A 102 3.82 -44.02 23.71
C ASP A 102 2.39 -44.09 23.15
N VAL A 103 2.23 -43.89 21.83
CA VAL A 103 1.08 -44.45 21.09
C VAL A 103 1.33 -45.96 20.98
N THR A 104 0.29 -46.78 21.20
CA THR A 104 0.38 -48.23 21.07
C THR A 104 -0.59 -48.74 20.01
N ILE A 105 -0.06 -49.36 18.96
CA ILE A 105 -0.83 -50.14 18.00
C ILE A 105 -0.79 -51.61 18.46
N SER A 106 -1.94 -52.19 18.82
CA SER A 106 -2.03 -53.61 19.20
C SER A 106 -2.89 -54.38 18.19
N PHE A 107 -2.50 -55.59 17.82
CA PHE A 107 -3.27 -56.46 16.92
C PHE A 107 -3.04 -57.95 17.19
N ASP A 108 -4.09 -58.77 17.00
CA ASP A 108 -4.00 -60.24 17.04
C ASP A 108 -3.69 -60.77 15.64
N ASP A 109 -2.53 -61.40 15.49
CA ASP A 109 -2.06 -61.97 14.23
C ASP A 109 -2.23 -63.50 14.16
N ALA A 110 -3.15 -64.06 14.96
CA ALA A 110 -3.54 -65.47 14.87
C ALA A 110 -3.90 -65.88 13.42
N GLY A 111 -3.16 -66.89 12.93
CA GLY A 111 -3.29 -67.41 11.57
C GLY A 111 -2.88 -66.44 10.45
N ALA A 112 -2.23 -65.31 10.75
CA ALA A 112 -1.84 -64.32 9.75
C ALA A 112 -0.81 -64.87 8.76
N VAL A 113 -1.08 -64.68 7.47
CA VAL A 113 -0.11 -64.94 6.40
C VAL A 113 0.77 -63.71 6.24
N TYR A 114 2.06 -63.83 6.47
CA TYR A 114 2.99 -62.71 6.38
C TYR A 114 3.39 -62.40 4.92
N PRO A 115 3.69 -61.13 4.56
CA PRO A 115 3.77 -59.96 5.44
C PRO A 115 2.44 -59.46 6.00
N VAL A 116 2.46 -58.92 7.21
CA VAL A 116 1.34 -58.16 7.81
C VAL A 116 1.60 -56.68 7.62
N VAL A 117 0.65 -55.96 7.02
CA VAL A 117 0.67 -54.52 6.85
C VAL A 117 -0.18 -53.87 7.94
N VAL A 118 0.34 -52.79 8.53
CA VAL A 118 -0.26 -51.98 9.59
C VAL A 118 -0.27 -50.55 9.08
N ASP A 119 -1.44 -49.98 8.84
CA ASP A 119 -1.64 -48.74 8.10
C ASP A 119 -2.62 -47.83 8.87
N PRO A 120 -2.12 -46.92 9.73
CA PRO A 120 -2.90 -45.89 10.42
C PRO A 120 -2.83 -44.53 9.70
N LEU A 121 -3.93 -44.10 9.05
CA LEU A 121 -3.96 -42.80 8.37
C LEU A 121 -4.07 -41.60 9.34
N ILE A 122 -3.14 -40.65 9.17
CA ILE A 122 -3.21 -39.28 9.70
C ILE A 122 -4.15 -38.44 8.83
N ALA A 123 -5.44 -38.43 9.16
CA ALA A 123 -6.43 -37.58 8.49
C ALA A 123 -6.46 -36.19 9.18
N THR A 124 -6.32 -35.12 8.40
CA THR A 124 -6.31 -33.75 8.95
C THR A 124 -7.70 -33.13 8.82
N LEU A 125 -8.39 -32.94 9.95
CA LEU A 125 -9.62 -32.13 9.99
C LEU A 125 -9.25 -30.65 9.79
N GLU A 126 -9.57 -30.07 8.63
CA GLU A 126 -9.30 -28.66 8.34
C GLU A 126 -10.27 -27.73 9.07
N ALA A 127 -11.56 -28.07 9.05
CA ALA A 127 -12.61 -27.23 9.58
C ALA A 127 -13.89 -28.01 9.93
N LYS A 128 -14.58 -27.53 10.97
CA LYS A 128 -15.98 -27.85 11.27
C LYS A 128 -16.83 -26.64 10.87
N LEU A 129 -17.58 -26.78 9.79
CA LEU A 129 -18.51 -25.80 9.25
C LEU A 129 -19.85 -25.90 9.99
N VAL A 130 -20.46 -24.76 10.28
CA VAL A 130 -21.76 -24.62 10.95
C VAL A 130 -22.47 -23.39 10.36
N ALA A 131 -23.80 -23.34 10.40
CA ALA A 131 -24.51 -22.13 10.04
C ALA A 131 -24.18 -20.99 11.04
N PRO A 132 -24.03 -19.72 10.62
CA PRO A 132 -23.74 -18.60 11.54
C PRO A 132 -24.92 -18.22 12.45
N ASP A 133 -26.12 -18.49 11.98
CA ASP A 133 -27.46 -18.18 12.49
C ASP A 133 -28.08 -19.34 13.28
N LYS A 134 -28.01 -20.57 12.75
CA LYS A 134 -28.29 -21.88 13.39
C LYS A 134 -29.32 -21.90 14.53
N GLU A 135 -30.56 -22.21 14.20
CA GLU A 135 -31.61 -22.59 15.14
C GLU A 135 -31.73 -24.12 15.30
N ALA A 136 -32.54 -24.56 16.28
CA ALA A 136 -32.62 -25.96 16.66
C ALA A 136 -33.48 -26.77 15.67
N GLY A 137 -32.83 -27.60 14.84
CA GLY A 137 -33.48 -28.49 13.87
C GLY A 137 -33.30 -28.12 12.39
N ASP A 138 -32.50 -27.10 12.06
CA ASP A 138 -32.26 -26.61 10.68
C ASP A 138 -31.64 -27.66 9.73
N TRP A 139 -30.99 -28.67 10.31
CA TRP A 139 -30.31 -29.78 9.64
C TRP A 139 -29.16 -29.37 8.71
N PHE A 140 -28.25 -28.52 9.20
CA PHE A 140 -27.06 -28.14 8.45
C PHE A 140 -26.16 -29.34 8.18
N GLY A 141 -25.87 -29.61 6.90
CA GLY A 141 -25.14 -30.81 6.48
C GLY A 141 -26.05 -31.96 6.01
N TYR A 142 -27.36 -31.72 5.89
CA TYR A 142 -28.29 -32.69 5.27
C TYR A 142 -27.85 -33.06 3.85
N SER A 143 -27.40 -32.08 3.07
CA SER A 143 -26.75 -32.28 1.78
C SER A 143 -25.46 -31.46 1.70
N VAL A 144 -24.45 -31.96 0.97
CA VAL A 144 -23.17 -31.28 0.76
C VAL A 144 -22.68 -31.49 -0.68
N ALA A 145 -22.02 -30.48 -1.25
CA ALA A 145 -21.25 -30.61 -2.48
C ALA A 145 -20.00 -29.72 -2.43
N ILE A 146 -18.93 -30.12 -3.11
CA ILE A 146 -17.63 -29.43 -3.13
C ILE A 146 -17.06 -29.42 -4.55
N SER A 147 -16.40 -28.33 -4.92
CA SER A 147 -15.76 -28.15 -6.23
C SER A 147 -14.51 -27.28 -6.03
N GLY A 148 -13.36 -27.94 -5.90
CA GLY A 148 -12.11 -27.29 -5.45
C GLY A 148 -12.29 -26.53 -4.12
N ASP A 149 -11.84 -25.28 -4.08
CA ASP A 149 -11.89 -24.42 -2.90
C ASP A 149 -13.28 -23.81 -2.59
N THR A 150 -14.37 -24.30 -3.21
CA THR A 150 -15.74 -23.88 -2.90
C THR A 150 -16.58 -25.08 -2.47
N ALA A 151 -17.31 -24.92 -1.38
CA ALA A 151 -18.24 -25.90 -0.82
C ALA A 151 -19.63 -25.28 -0.66
N ILE A 152 -20.68 -26.08 -0.79
CA ILE A 152 -22.07 -25.72 -0.48
C ILE A 152 -22.67 -26.76 0.47
N VAL A 153 -23.40 -26.29 1.47
CA VAL A 153 -24.04 -27.11 2.51
C VAL A 153 -25.51 -26.75 2.62
N GLY A 154 -26.38 -27.76 2.53
CA GLY A 154 -27.84 -27.60 2.62
C GLY A 154 -28.38 -27.61 4.05
N THR A 155 -29.48 -26.89 4.24
CA THR A 155 -30.20 -26.64 5.50
C THR A 155 -31.72 -26.65 5.23
N PRO A 156 -32.34 -27.82 4.97
CA PRO A 156 -33.72 -27.90 4.48
C PRO A 156 -34.82 -27.58 5.49
N ASN A 157 -34.49 -27.38 6.77
CA ASN A 157 -35.46 -27.03 7.81
C ASN A 157 -35.33 -25.58 8.31
N ASP A 158 -34.32 -24.84 7.85
CA ASP A 158 -34.02 -23.48 8.30
C ASP A 158 -35.25 -22.54 8.19
N THR A 159 -35.41 -21.70 9.21
CA THR A 159 -36.52 -20.77 9.43
C THR A 159 -36.12 -19.36 8.99
N THR A 160 -36.11 -19.18 7.67
CA THR A 160 -35.75 -17.90 7.04
C THR A 160 -36.86 -16.85 7.19
N ALA A 161 -36.64 -15.64 6.68
CA ALA A 161 -37.65 -14.58 6.62
C ALA A 161 -38.91 -14.95 5.80
N ALA A 162 -38.88 -16.04 5.00
CA ALA A 162 -40.05 -16.60 4.33
C ALA A 162 -40.92 -17.50 5.24
N GLY A 163 -40.37 -17.98 6.36
CA GLY A 163 -41.04 -18.79 7.37
C GLY A 163 -40.31 -20.11 7.67
N GLN A 164 -40.92 -20.91 8.55
CA GLN A 164 -40.38 -22.19 9.01
C GLN A 164 -40.18 -23.18 7.85
N GLN A 165 -39.04 -23.87 7.84
CA GLN A 165 -38.71 -24.90 6.84
C GLN A 165 -38.78 -24.39 5.39
N ALA A 166 -38.60 -23.08 5.18
CA ALA A 166 -38.34 -22.54 3.86
C ALA A 166 -36.99 -23.05 3.34
N GLY A 167 -36.01 -23.14 4.24
CA GLY A 167 -34.69 -23.72 3.99
C GLY A 167 -33.70 -22.78 3.30
N SER A 168 -32.42 -23.10 3.46
CA SER A 168 -31.28 -22.35 2.96
C SER A 168 -30.18 -23.27 2.43
N ALA A 169 -29.21 -22.71 1.72
CA ALA A 169 -27.93 -23.39 1.45
C ALA A 169 -26.75 -22.42 1.63
N PHE A 170 -25.78 -22.79 2.45
CA PHE A 170 -24.63 -21.95 2.80
C PHE A 170 -23.43 -22.28 1.93
N VAL A 171 -22.81 -21.26 1.32
CA VAL A 171 -21.59 -21.41 0.53
C VAL A 171 -20.38 -21.02 1.38
N PHE A 172 -19.39 -21.92 1.42
CA PHE A 172 -18.09 -21.70 2.05
C PHE A 172 -17.00 -21.69 0.98
N VAL A 173 -15.97 -20.86 1.18
CA VAL A 173 -14.80 -20.78 0.30
C VAL A 173 -13.54 -20.85 1.13
N ARG A 174 -12.56 -21.63 0.67
CA ARG A 174 -11.23 -21.70 1.29
C ARG A 174 -10.44 -20.42 0.93
N ASN A 175 -10.28 -19.52 1.89
CA ASN A 175 -9.52 -18.27 1.76
C ASN A 175 -8.29 -18.29 2.67
N GLY A 176 -7.10 -18.09 2.10
CA GLY A 176 -5.84 -18.24 2.84
C GLY A 176 -5.64 -19.65 3.44
N GLY A 177 -6.34 -20.66 2.92
CA GLY A 177 -6.37 -22.03 3.45
C GLY A 177 -7.46 -22.28 4.51
N ALA A 178 -8.11 -21.26 5.06
CA ALA A 178 -9.21 -21.42 6.02
C ALA A 178 -10.57 -21.39 5.32
N TRP A 179 -11.52 -22.24 5.73
CA TRP A 179 -12.89 -22.20 5.22
C TRP A 179 -13.68 -21.04 5.84
N VAL A 180 -14.20 -20.16 4.99
CA VAL A 180 -14.97 -18.97 5.40
C VAL A 180 -16.33 -18.97 4.68
N GLN A 181 -17.41 -18.68 5.38
CA GLN A 181 -18.74 -18.51 4.76
C GLN A 181 -18.71 -17.30 3.81
N GLN A 182 -19.02 -17.53 2.55
CA GLN A 182 -19.09 -16.49 1.50
C GLN A 182 -20.52 -16.00 1.29
N ALA A 183 -21.52 -16.88 1.42
CA ALA A 183 -22.92 -16.54 1.24
C ALA A 183 -23.86 -17.50 1.98
N GLU A 184 -25.07 -17.02 2.21
CA GLU A 184 -26.29 -17.77 2.47
C GLU A 184 -27.14 -17.65 1.19
N LEU A 185 -27.72 -18.75 0.72
CA LEU A 185 -28.58 -18.79 -0.46
C LEU A 185 -29.99 -19.18 -0.04
N VAL A 186 -30.97 -18.36 -0.42
CA VAL A 186 -32.41 -18.60 -0.26
C VAL A 186 -33.11 -18.30 -1.59
N ALA A 187 -34.21 -18.99 -1.89
CA ALA A 187 -34.96 -18.71 -3.12
C ALA A 187 -35.68 -17.34 -3.05
N ASN A 188 -35.61 -16.58 -4.15
CA ASN A 188 -36.29 -15.28 -4.31
C ASN A 188 -37.82 -15.36 -4.13
N ASP A 189 -38.40 -16.54 -4.36
CA ASP A 189 -39.82 -16.85 -4.18
C ASP A 189 -40.05 -17.97 -3.15
N ALA A 190 -39.16 -18.08 -2.16
CA ALA A 190 -39.27 -19.02 -1.05
C ALA A 190 -40.55 -18.80 -0.22
N LEU A 191 -41.13 -19.91 0.24
CA LEU A 191 -42.24 -19.98 1.18
C LEU A 191 -41.93 -21.00 2.29
N ALA A 192 -42.64 -20.90 3.42
CA ALA A 192 -42.57 -21.89 4.48
C ALA A 192 -42.90 -23.31 3.96
N ASN A 193 -42.12 -24.31 4.40
CA ASN A 193 -42.15 -25.72 3.95
C ASN A 193 -41.64 -25.98 2.51
N ASP A 194 -40.99 -25.03 1.83
CA ASP A 194 -40.38 -25.29 0.50
C ASP A 194 -39.21 -26.30 0.55
N HIS A 195 -38.55 -26.42 1.71
CA HIS A 195 -37.38 -27.28 1.96
C HIS A 195 -36.19 -27.05 1.01
N PHE A 196 -35.87 -25.79 0.74
CA PHE A 196 -34.69 -25.41 -0.03
C PHE A 196 -33.39 -25.87 0.66
N GLY A 197 -32.48 -26.49 -0.08
CA GLY A 197 -31.26 -27.09 0.49
C GLY A 197 -31.38 -28.60 0.79
N HIS A 198 -32.50 -29.22 0.44
CA HIS A 198 -32.66 -30.68 0.59
C HIS A 198 -31.65 -31.48 -0.24
N SER A 199 -31.33 -31.01 -1.45
CA SER A 199 -30.23 -31.52 -2.27
C SER A 199 -29.40 -30.37 -2.82
N VAL A 200 -28.09 -30.56 -2.96
CA VAL A 200 -27.17 -29.55 -3.53
C VAL A 200 -26.18 -30.19 -4.50
N ALA A 201 -25.87 -29.47 -5.57
CA ALA A 201 -24.80 -29.81 -6.52
C ALA A 201 -23.99 -28.56 -6.87
N LEU A 202 -22.70 -28.70 -7.12
CA LEU A 202 -21.79 -27.56 -7.33
C LEU A 202 -20.75 -27.88 -8.39
N GLN A 203 -20.55 -26.97 -9.33
CA GLN A 203 -19.40 -26.99 -10.24
C GLN A 203 -18.86 -25.58 -10.42
N GLY A 204 -17.70 -25.31 -9.82
CA GLY A 204 -17.06 -24.00 -9.82
C GLY A 204 -17.99 -22.88 -9.35
N ASP A 205 -18.37 -22.00 -10.27
CA ASP A 205 -19.22 -20.83 -10.01
C ASP A 205 -20.73 -21.06 -10.27
N THR A 206 -21.19 -22.30 -10.52
CA THR A 206 -22.62 -22.64 -10.65
C THR A 206 -23.05 -23.65 -9.60
N ALA A 207 -24.13 -23.33 -8.86
CA ALA A 207 -24.75 -24.20 -7.87
C ALA A 207 -26.20 -24.58 -8.24
N ILE A 208 -26.47 -25.87 -8.08
CA ILE A 208 -27.70 -26.66 -7.99
C ILE A 208 -28.36 -26.70 -6.61
N ILE A 209 -29.55 -26.13 -6.33
CA ILE A 209 -30.22 -26.39 -5.04
C ILE A 209 -31.64 -26.90 -5.24
N GLY A 210 -31.97 -28.07 -4.69
CA GLY A 210 -33.30 -28.66 -4.69
C GLY A 210 -34.19 -28.15 -3.54
N ALA A 211 -35.49 -28.04 -3.81
CA ALA A 211 -36.53 -27.64 -2.87
C ALA A 211 -37.83 -28.41 -3.20
N PHE A 212 -38.03 -29.56 -2.55
CA PHE A 212 -39.08 -30.51 -2.95
C PHE A 212 -40.50 -30.08 -2.53
N GLY A 213 -40.63 -29.20 -1.54
CA GLY A 213 -41.93 -28.78 -1.00
C GLY A 213 -42.65 -27.73 -1.84
N VAL A 214 -41.94 -27.09 -2.79
CA VAL A 214 -42.43 -25.93 -3.56
C VAL A 214 -43.79 -26.17 -4.23
N ASP A 215 -44.75 -25.33 -3.89
CA ASP A 215 -46.07 -25.27 -4.51
C ASP A 215 -46.00 -24.53 -5.87
N ILE A 216 -46.60 -25.13 -6.92
CA ILE A 216 -46.55 -24.56 -8.29
C ILE A 216 -47.96 -24.48 -8.86
N GLY A 217 -48.40 -23.26 -9.21
CA GLY A 217 -49.68 -23.01 -9.87
C GLY A 217 -50.92 -23.39 -9.02
N GLY A 218 -50.77 -23.47 -7.69
CA GLY A 218 -51.81 -23.96 -6.78
C GLY A 218 -51.87 -25.49 -6.66
N ILE A 219 -50.89 -26.20 -7.22
CA ILE A 219 -50.66 -27.64 -7.02
C ILE A 219 -49.61 -27.80 -5.92
N ALA A 220 -49.93 -28.61 -4.90
CA ALA A 220 -49.11 -28.71 -3.70
C ALA A 220 -47.88 -29.62 -3.86
N ASN A 221 -46.74 -29.26 -3.27
CA ASN A 221 -45.52 -30.09 -3.22
C ASN A 221 -45.07 -30.62 -4.59
N VAL A 222 -45.12 -29.78 -5.63
CA VAL A 222 -44.62 -30.13 -6.97
C VAL A 222 -43.09 -30.17 -6.96
N GLY A 223 -42.48 -29.27 -6.18
CA GLY A 223 -41.04 -29.12 -6.05
C GLY A 223 -40.41 -28.31 -7.17
N ALA A 224 -39.20 -27.81 -6.92
CA ALA A 224 -38.35 -27.13 -7.89
C ALA A 224 -36.88 -27.38 -7.59
N ALA A 225 -36.01 -27.03 -8.54
CA ALA A 225 -34.61 -26.76 -8.26
C ALA A 225 -34.26 -25.33 -8.68
N TYR A 226 -33.28 -24.73 -8.03
CA TYR A 226 -32.87 -23.35 -8.25
C TYR A 226 -31.39 -23.31 -8.64
N VAL A 227 -31.07 -22.54 -9.69
CA VAL A 227 -29.68 -22.36 -10.11
C VAL A 227 -29.17 -21.02 -9.62
N PHE A 228 -28.03 -21.05 -8.92
CA PHE A 228 -27.29 -19.87 -8.50
C PHE A 228 -25.95 -19.80 -9.22
N THR A 229 -25.54 -18.59 -9.57
CA THR A 229 -24.23 -18.32 -10.19
C THR A 229 -23.45 -17.26 -9.44
N ARG A 230 -22.16 -17.52 -9.22
CA ARG A 230 -21.21 -16.58 -8.62
C ARG A 230 -20.65 -15.61 -9.66
N THR A 231 -20.37 -14.38 -9.24
CA THR A 231 -19.53 -13.42 -9.99
C THR A 231 -18.76 -12.58 -8.98
N GLY A 232 -17.42 -12.72 -8.99
CA GLY A 232 -16.60 -12.25 -7.87
C GLY A 232 -16.97 -12.99 -6.59
N ASN A 233 -17.34 -12.25 -5.53
CA ASN A 233 -17.81 -12.83 -4.28
C ASN A 233 -19.35 -12.93 -4.15
N VAL A 234 -20.11 -12.47 -5.16
CA VAL A 234 -21.57 -12.37 -5.08
C VAL A 234 -22.22 -13.57 -5.77
N TRP A 235 -23.10 -14.28 -5.06
CA TRP A 235 -23.99 -15.29 -5.63
C TRP A 235 -25.33 -14.67 -6.02
N THR A 236 -25.92 -15.14 -7.11
CA THR A 236 -27.21 -14.64 -7.64
C THR A 236 -28.05 -15.79 -8.19
N GLN A 237 -29.35 -15.79 -7.94
CA GLN A 237 -30.27 -16.79 -8.53
C GLN A 237 -30.43 -16.53 -10.04
N GLN A 238 -29.86 -17.41 -10.86
CA GLN A 238 -29.93 -17.37 -12.33
C GLN A 238 -31.28 -17.90 -12.85
N GLY A 239 -31.95 -18.81 -12.14
CA GLY A 239 -33.25 -19.33 -12.56
C GLY A 239 -33.88 -20.36 -11.61
N LYS A 240 -35.13 -20.74 -11.92
CA LYS A 240 -35.92 -21.76 -11.23
C LYS A 240 -36.30 -22.86 -12.25
N LEU A 241 -35.78 -24.06 -12.04
CA LEU A 241 -35.97 -25.25 -12.85
C LEU A 241 -37.27 -25.95 -12.41
N THR A 242 -38.24 -26.05 -13.32
CA THR A 242 -39.56 -26.64 -13.08
C THR A 242 -40.02 -27.40 -14.33
N ALA A 243 -40.92 -28.36 -14.16
CA ALA A 243 -41.62 -29.05 -15.23
C ALA A 243 -43.08 -29.32 -14.82
N PRO A 244 -44.02 -29.50 -15.77
CA PRO A 244 -45.39 -29.87 -15.45
C PRO A 244 -45.45 -31.26 -14.80
N ALA A 245 -45.88 -31.33 -13.54
CA ALA A 245 -45.93 -32.55 -12.74
C ALA A 245 -47.11 -32.52 -11.75
N PRO A 246 -47.56 -33.68 -11.20
CA PRO A 246 -48.68 -33.75 -10.27
C PRO A 246 -48.34 -33.21 -8.88
N ALA A 247 -49.35 -33.13 -8.00
CA ALA A 247 -49.14 -32.83 -6.59
C ALA A 247 -48.28 -33.92 -5.92
N GLY A 248 -47.37 -33.50 -5.04
CA GLY A 248 -46.40 -34.40 -4.41
C GLY A 248 -45.33 -34.94 -5.37
N ALA A 249 -45.09 -34.30 -6.52
CA ALA A 249 -44.02 -34.74 -7.43
C ALA A 249 -42.61 -34.60 -6.83
N GLN A 250 -42.38 -33.66 -5.90
CA GLN A 250 -41.09 -33.52 -5.21
C GLN A 250 -39.90 -33.37 -6.18
N ILE A 251 -40.06 -32.57 -7.24
CA ILE A 251 -38.96 -32.14 -8.11
C ILE A 251 -37.90 -31.43 -7.27
N GLY A 252 -36.62 -31.77 -7.47
CA GLY A 252 -35.54 -31.28 -6.61
C GLY A 252 -35.27 -32.19 -5.39
N HIS A 253 -35.85 -33.39 -5.33
CA HIS A 253 -35.42 -34.42 -4.37
C HIS A 253 -33.91 -34.70 -4.50
N ASP A 254 -33.39 -34.81 -5.72
CA ASP A 254 -31.95 -34.88 -5.98
C ASP A 254 -31.57 -34.06 -7.22
N VAL A 255 -30.32 -33.56 -7.26
CA VAL A 255 -29.82 -32.67 -8.32
C VAL A 255 -28.37 -32.98 -8.68
N ALA A 256 -28.04 -32.87 -9.97
CA ALA A 256 -26.67 -32.99 -10.46
C ALA A 256 -26.41 -32.00 -11.62
N ILE A 257 -25.15 -31.57 -11.78
CA ILE A 257 -24.74 -30.63 -12.83
C ILE A 257 -23.44 -31.12 -13.51
N ASP A 258 -23.39 -31.03 -14.84
CA ASP A 258 -22.14 -31.05 -15.60
C ASP A 258 -22.23 -29.99 -16.72
N ASN A 259 -21.40 -28.96 -16.56
CA ASN A 259 -21.23 -27.80 -17.41
C ASN A 259 -22.53 -27.01 -17.63
N ASP A 260 -23.13 -27.10 -18.82
CA ASP A 260 -24.39 -26.46 -19.17
C ASP A 260 -25.59 -27.43 -19.12
N THR A 261 -25.43 -28.59 -18.49
CA THR A 261 -26.52 -29.59 -18.31
C THR A 261 -26.80 -29.80 -16.83
N ALA A 262 -28.08 -29.72 -16.47
CA ALA A 262 -28.58 -29.98 -15.13
C ALA A 262 -29.55 -31.15 -15.17
N ILE A 263 -29.41 -32.08 -14.23
CA ILE A 263 -30.33 -33.19 -14.01
C ILE A 263 -31.03 -32.93 -12.68
N VAL A 264 -32.36 -32.95 -12.70
CA VAL A 264 -33.21 -32.73 -11.52
C VAL A 264 -34.15 -33.92 -11.39
N ALA A 265 -34.11 -34.59 -10.24
CA ALA A 265 -34.92 -35.76 -9.95
C ALA A 265 -36.20 -35.42 -9.19
N SER A 266 -37.13 -36.37 -9.18
CA SER A 266 -38.47 -36.30 -8.62
C SER A 266 -38.79 -37.66 -8.01
N GLN A 267 -39.09 -37.70 -6.71
CA GLN A 267 -39.38 -38.96 -6.01
C GLN A 267 -40.79 -39.48 -6.31
N GLY A 268 -41.76 -38.56 -6.47
CA GLY A 268 -43.14 -38.86 -6.83
C GLY A 268 -43.95 -39.51 -5.69
N GLY A 269 -44.89 -38.76 -5.11
CA GLY A 269 -45.74 -39.18 -3.98
C GLY A 269 -46.70 -40.36 -4.22
N SER A 270 -46.58 -41.05 -5.36
CA SER A 270 -47.24 -42.34 -5.65
C SER A 270 -46.25 -43.38 -6.20
N GLY A 271 -44.94 -43.22 -5.92
CA GLY A 271 -43.85 -44.03 -6.46
C GLY A 271 -43.43 -43.67 -7.89
N SER A 272 -44.21 -42.85 -8.59
CA SER A 272 -44.06 -42.44 -10.00
C SER A 272 -42.87 -41.49 -10.24
N GLY A 273 -41.65 -41.95 -9.92
CA GLY A 273 -40.43 -41.17 -9.96
C GLY A 273 -40.05 -40.69 -11.36
N GLY A 274 -39.30 -39.58 -11.42
CA GLY A 274 -38.97 -38.90 -12.67
C GLY A 274 -37.61 -38.23 -12.64
N VAL A 275 -36.96 -38.17 -13.81
CA VAL A 275 -35.69 -37.47 -13.99
C VAL A 275 -35.79 -36.51 -15.17
N LEU A 276 -35.47 -35.25 -14.92
CA LEU A 276 -35.66 -34.12 -15.82
C LEU A 276 -34.29 -33.55 -16.22
N ALA A 277 -34.05 -33.45 -17.53
CA ALA A 277 -32.86 -32.81 -18.08
C ALA A 277 -33.17 -31.35 -18.46
N PHE A 278 -32.37 -30.42 -17.95
CA PHE A 278 -32.36 -29.00 -18.30
C PHE A 278 -31.04 -28.63 -18.93
N VAL A 279 -31.04 -27.67 -19.87
CA VAL A 279 -29.83 -27.16 -20.51
C VAL A 279 -29.76 -25.64 -20.46
N ARG A 280 -28.57 -25.11 -20.21
CA ARG A 280 -28.25 -23.68 -20.23
C ARG A 280 -27.83 -23.25 -21.63
N SER A 281 -28.36 -22.13 -22.12
CA SER A 281 -27.88 -21.48 -23.34
C SER A 281 -28.04 -19.96 -23.20
N GLY A 282 -26.97 -19.20 -23.47
CA GLY A 282 -26.96 -17.75 -23.28
C GLY A 282 -27.27 -17.30 -21.84
N GLY A 283 -26.97 -18.14 -20.83
CA GLY A 283 -27.31 -17.90 -19.42
C GLY A 283 -28.73 -18.30 -19.02
N VAL A 284 -29.60 -18.70 -19.97
CA VAL A 284 -30.98 -19.12 -19.70
C VAL A 284 -31.05 -20.64 -19.61
N TRP A 285 -31.63 -21.16 -18.52
CA TRP A 285 -31.94 -22.59 -18.37
C TRP A 285 -33.28 -22.93 -19.01
N THR A 286 -33.34 -24.05 -19.70
CA THR A 286 -34.54 -24.55 -20.39
C THR A 286 -34.74 -26.04 -20.14
N TYR A 287 -35.98 -26.47 -19.93
CA TYR A 287 -36.33 -27.89 -19.87
C TYR A 287 -36.13 -28.52 -21.25
N GLN A 288 -35.31 -29.58 -21.31
CA GLN A 288 -34.99 -30.30 -22.55
C GLN A 288 -35.83 -31.56 -22.71
N ALA A 289 -35.88 -32.41 -21.67
CA ALA A 289 -36.51 -33.73 -21.74
C ALA A 289 -36.77 -34.32 -20.35
N GLN A 290 -37.67 -35.31 -20.29
CA GLN A 290 -37.76 -36.28 -19.20
C GLN A 290 -37.13 -37.58 -19.67
N LEU A 291 -36.36 -38.25 -18.79
CA LEU A 291 -35.72 -39.52 -19.09
C LEU A 291 -36.70 -40.68 -18.81
N TYR A 292 -36.81 -41.61 -19.77
CA TYR A 292 -37.74 -42.74 -19.72
C TYR A 292 -37.03 -44.08 -19.96
N VAL A 293 -37.10 -44.99 -18.99
CA VAL A 293 -36.66 -46.38 -19.13
C VAL A 293 -37.57 -47.09 -20.15
N ASN A 294 -37.00 -47.65 -21.21
CA ASN A 294 -37.72 -48.31 -22.30
C ASN A 294 -38.96 -47.53 -22.83
N GLY A 295 -38.91 -46.20 -22.79
CA GLY A 295 -40.01 -45.32 -23.23
C GLY A 295 -41.26 -45.32 -22.33
N GLN A 296 -41.19 -45.87 -21.12
CA GLN A 296 -42.32 -45.87 -20.17
C GLN A 296 -42.32 -44.60 -19.31
N GLN A 297 -43.48 -43.97 -19.15
CA GLN A 297 -43.65 -42.70 -18.41
C GLN A 297 -44.02 -42.86 -16.93
N GLN A 298 -44.20 -44.09 -16.46
CA GLN A 298 -44.49 -44.43 -15.08
C GLN A 298 -43.50 -45.49 -14.66
N LEU A 299 -42.47 -45.05 -13.94
CA LEU A 299 -41.54 -45.91 -13.26
C LEU A 299 -41.91 -45.78 -11.80
N ALA A 300 -42.40 -46.87 -11.23
CA ALA A 300 -42.56 -47.01 -9.80
C ALA A 300 -41.17 -47.12 -9.14
N ASP A 301 -41.13 -47.60 -7.91
CA ASP A 301 -39.93 -48.26 -7.38
C ASP A 301 -38.68 -47.35 -7.28
N GLY A 302 -38.92 -46.07 -7.01
CA GLY A 302 -37.90 -45.10 -6.59
C GLY A 302 -37.00 -44.56 -7.70
N PHE A 303 -37.41 -44.64 -8.98
CA PHE A 303 -36.61 -44.10 -10.10
C PHE A 303 -36.36 -42.59 -9.97
N GLY A 304 -35.10 -42.20 -9.80
CA GLY A 304 -34.71 -40.83 -9.48
C GLY A 304 -34.42 -40.60 -7.99
N ARG A 305 -34.36 -41.65 -7.16
CA ARG A 305 -33.91 -41.54 -5.77
C ARG A 305 -32.46 -41.02 -5.65
N SER A 306 -31.64 -41.25 -6.69
CA SER A 306 -30.35 -40.58 -6.87
C SER A 306 -30.02 -40.38 -8.35
N VAL A 307 -29.27 -39.32 -8.68
CA VAL A 307 -28.82 -38.98 -10.03
C VAL A 307 -27.37 -38.48 -10.06
N SER A 308 -26.65 -38.78 -11.14
CA SER A 308 -25.34 -38.18 -11.41
C SER A 308 -25.11 -38.05 -12.92
N ILE A 309 -24.32 -37.06 -13.35
CA ILE A 309 -24.09 -36.72 -14.76
C ILE A 309 -22.61 -36.47 -15.03
N ARG A 310 -22.13 -36.91 -16.19
CA ARG A 310 -20.81 -36.57 -16.72
C ARG A 310 -20.85 -36.48 -18.24
N GLY A 311 -20.72 -35.27 -18.78
CA GLY A 311 -20.89 -34.98 -20.21
C GLY A 311 -22.25 -35.46 -20.73
N ASP A 312 -22.22 -36.32 -21.75
CA ASP A 312 -23.41 -36.92 -22.36
C ASP A 312 -23.89 -38.21 -21.66
N THR A 313 -23.41 -38.53 -20.46
CA THR A 313 -23.81 -39.73 -19.70
C THR A 313 -24.50 -39.36 -18.40
N VAL A 314 -25.67 -39.93 -18.14
CA VAL A 314 -26.44 -39.78 -16.89
C VAL A 314 -26.67 -41.16 -16.27
N VAL A 315 -26.56 -41.24 -14.95
CA VAL A 315 -26.92 -42.42 -14.16
C VAL A 315 -28.07 -42.09 -13.22
N VAL A 316 -29.00 -43.03 -13.05
CA VAL A 316 -30.21 -42.87 -12.24
C VAL A 316 -30.41 -44.11 -11.38
N GLY A 317 -30.49 -43.91 -10.06
CA GLY A 317 -30.87 -44.96 -9.11
C GLY A 317 -32.37 -45.20 -9.05
N ALA A 318 -32.76 -46.47 -8.88
CA ALA A 318 -34.12 -46.92 -8.58
C ALA A 318 -34.05 -48.08 -7.56
N PRO A 319 -33.76 -47.80 -6.29
CA PRO A 319 -33.37 -48.81 -5.31
C PRO A 319 -34.52 -49.72 -4.86
N ASN A 320 -35.77 -49.30 -5.03
CA ASN A 320 -36.93 -50.12 -4.66
C ASN A 320 -37.37 -51.08 -5.79
N THR A 321 -36.62 -51.15 -6.90
CA THR A 321 -37.01 -51.97 -8.06
C THR A 321 -36.93 -53.46 -7.75
N ASP A 322 -38.10 -54.11 -7.74
CA ASP A 322 -38.25 -55.56 -7.70
C ASP A 322 -37.59 -56.24 -8.90
N ILE A 323 -36.90 -57.36 -8.65
CA ILE A 323 -36.24 -58.16 -9.70
C ILE A 323 -36.54 -59.63 -9.45
N ASN A 324 -37.09 -60.34 -10.44
CA ASN A 324 -37.40 -61.78 -10.35
C ASN A 324 -38.31 -62.19 -9.16
N SER A 325 -39.05 -61.25 -8.56
CA SER A 325 -39.82 -61.38 -7.29
C SER A 325 -39.00 -61.33 -5.99
N ILE A 326 -37.74 -60.91 -6.07
CA ILE A 326 -36.98 -60.36 -4.94
C ILE A 326 -37.41 -58.89 -4.80
N ALA A 327 -37.86 -58.50 -3.61
CA ALA A 327 -38.34 -57.15 -3.32
C ALA A 327 -37.17 -56.21 -3.04
N ASP A 328 -37.24 -54.96 -3.52
CA ASP A 328 -36.29 -53.90 -3.18
C ASP A 328 -34.79 -54.25 -3.44
N GLU A 329 -34.50 -55.13 -4.42
CA GLU A 329 -33.11 -55.47 -4.80
C GLU A 329 -32.39 -54.22 -5.34
N GLY A 330 -33.08 -53.45 -6.17
CA GLY A 330 -32.62 -52.14 -6.65
C GLY A 330 -31.77 -52.19 -7.91
N VAL A 331 -31.82 -51.10 -8.68
CA VAL A 331 -31.20 -51.02 -10.02
C VAL A 331 -30.64 -49.64 -10.30
N VAL A 332 -29.64 -49.57 -11.18
CA VAL A 332 -29.14 -48.30 -11.74
C VAL A 332 -29.30 -48.29 -13.25
N TYR A 333 -29.98 -47.28 -13.77
CA TYR A 333 -30.15 -47.05 -15.20
C TYR A 333 -29.08 -46.09 -15.71
N VAL A 334 -28.48 -46.41 -16.87
CA VAL A 334 -27.53 -45.52 -17.54
C VAL A 334 -28.18 -44.98 -18.81
N PHE A 335 -28.14 -43.67 -18.99
CA PHE A 335 -28.64 -42.96 -20.16
C PHE A 335 -27.48 -42.26 -20.89
N ALA A 336 -27.56 -42.22 -22.21
CA ALA A 336 -26.66 -41.48 -23.09
C ALA A 336 -27.44 -40.41 -23.88
N ARG A 337 -26.86 -39.22 -24.05
CA ARG A 337 -27.39 -38.15 -24.90
C ARG A 337 -26.82 -38.27 -26.32
N SER A 338 -27.66 -37.99 -27.31
CA SER A 338 -27.26 -37.71 -28.68
C SER A 338 -28.07 -36.53 -29.21
N GLY A 339 -27.41 -35.40 -29.44
CA GLY A 339 -28.10 -34.12 -29.68
C GLY A 339 -28.95 -33.71 -28.48
N SER A 340 -30.27 -33.66 -28.65
CA SER A 340 -31.24 -33.39 -27.58
C SER A 340 -31.99 -34.63 -27.07
N VAL A 341 -31.64 -35.82 -27.56
CA VAL A 341 -32.35 -37.07 -27.25
C VAL A 341 -31.55 -37.86 -26.20
N TRP A 342 -32.20 -38.23 -25.11
CA TRP A 342 -31.67 -39.15 -24.11
C TRP A 342 -32.21 -40.55 -24.33
N THR A 343 -31.33 -41.54 -24.41
CA THR A 343 -31.69 -42.96 -24.58
C THR A 343 -31.06 -43.81 -23.48
N GLN A 344 -31.82 -44.74 -22.91
CA GLN A 344 -31.29 -45.73 -21.99
C GLN A 344 -30.24 -46.60 -22.71
N GLN A 345 -29.01 -46.57 -22.23
CA GLN A 345 -27.88 -47.37 -22.71
C GLN A 345 -27.79 -48.72 -21.96
N ALA A 346 -28.07 -48.73 -20.65
CA ALA A 346 -27.94 -49.93 -19.81
C ALA A 346 -28.94 -49.95 -18.64
N LYS A 347 -29.12 -51.14 -18.06
CA LYS A 347 -29.66 -51.38 -16.73
C LYS A 347 -28.61 -52.20 -15.97
N LEU A 348 -28.21 -51.75 -14.79
CA LEU A 348 -27.22 -52.38 -13.92
C LEU A 348 -27.91 -52.94 -12.68
N THR A 349 -27.40 -54.06 -12.18
CA THR A 349 -27.87 -54.81 -10.99
C THR A 349 -26.63 -55.35 -10.26
N SER A 350 -26.81 -55.86 -9.03
CA SER A 350 -25.78 -56.68 -8.36
C SER A 350 -25.41 -57.89 -9.25
N ALA A 351 -24.12 -58.13 -9.52
CA ALA A 351 -23.70 -59.19 -10.44
C ALA A 351 -23.84 -60.63 -9.89
N LEU A 352 -24.19 -60.78 -8.60
CA LEU A 352 -24.43 -62.07 -7.96
C LEU A 352 -25.93 -62.41 -7.82
N GLY A 353 -26.81 -61.46 -8.15
CA GLY A 353 -28.12 -61.33 -7.51
C GLY A 353 -27.95 -60.70 -6.13
N GLY A 354 -28.75 -59.67 -5.82
CA GLY A 354 -28.89 -59.16 -4.45
C GLY A 354 -29.81 -60.04 -3.61
N ASP A 355 -29.79 -59.84 -2.30
CA ASP A 355 -30.86 -60.31 -1.42
C ASP A 355 -32.00 -59.27 -1.40
N GLY A 356 -33.10 -59.59 -0.74
CA GLY A 356 -34.25 -58.69 -0.67
C GLY A 356 -33.98 -57.50 0.24
N ASN A 357 -34.26 -56.29 -0.22
CA ASN A 357 -33.91 -55.00 0.42
C ASN A 357 -32.43 -54.60 0.33
N ASP A 358 -31.64 -55.09 -0.64
CA ASP A 358 -30.28 -54.59 -0.95
C ASP A 358 -30.27 -53.05 -1.12
N LEU A 359 -31.33 -52.48 -1.71
CA LEU A 359 -31.51 -51.06 -2.05
C LEU A 359 -30.40 -50.51 -2.98
N PHE A 360 -29.97 -51.32 -3.95
CA PHE A 360 -28.91 -50.96 -4.90
C PHE A 360 -29.30 -49.76 -5.76
N GLY A 361 -28.47 -48.70 -5.74
CA GLY A 361 -28.78 -47.42 -6.39
C GLY A 361 -29.44 -46.39 -5.47
N THR A 362 -29.36 -46.56 -4.14
CA THR A 362 -29.80 -45.52 -3.19
C THR A 362 -29.01 -44.22 -3.38
N SER A 363 -27.73 -44.33 -3.69
CA SER A 363 -26.86 -43.23 -4.11
C SER A 363 -25.97 -43.64 -5.29
N VAL A 364 -25.60 -42.69 -6.15
CA VAL A 364 -24.74 -42.91 -7.33
C VAL A 364 -23.79 -41.72 -7.53
N SER A 365 -22.54 -41.99 -7.94
CA SER A 365 -21.58 -40.95 -8.35
C SER A 365 -20.79 -41.42 -9.58
N LEU A 366 -20.76 -40.58 -10.63
CA LEU A 366 -20.15 -40.89 -11.92
C LEU A 366 -18.99 -39.93 -12.23
N ASP A 367 -17.79 -40.46 -12.48
CA ASP A 367 -16.72 -39.68 -13.11
C ASP A 367 -16.02 -40.45 -14.24
N GLY A 368 -15.84 -39.77 -15.37
CA GLY A 368 -15.28 -40.30 -16.62
C GLY A 368 -15.93 -41.60 -17.11
N ASN A 369 -15.32 -42.73 -16.72
CA ASN A 369 -15.74 -44.10 -17.05
C ASN A 369 -15.96 -44.99 -15.81
N THR A 370 -15.90 -44.42 -14.60
CA THR A 370 -16.09 -45.11 -13.32
C THR A 370 -17.39 -44.63 -12.67
N LEU A 371 -18.16 -45.58 -12.14
CA LEU A 371 -19.44 -45.35 -11.48
C LEU A 371 -19.41 -46.04 -10.12
N LEU A 372 -19.62 -45.27 -9.07
CA LEU A 372 -19.77 -45.74 -7.69
C LEU A 372 -21.27 -45.78 -7.35
N ILE A 373 -21.73 -46.88 -6.75
CA ILE A 373 -23.15 -47.13 -6.45
C ILE A 373 -23.27 -47.60 -5.00
N GLY A 374 -24.15 -46.97 -4.22
CA GLY A 374 -24.48 -47.39 -2.86
C GLY A 374 -25.67 -48.35 -2.80
N ALA A 375 -25.57 -49.35 -1.92
CA ALA A 375 -26.59 -50.34 -1.59
C ALA A 375 -26.64 -50.52 -0.07
N PRO A 376 -27.32 -49.66 0.70
CA PRO A 376 -27.17 -49.59 2.16
C PRO A 376 -27.93 -50.67 2.96
N GLY A 377 -28.82 -51.45 2.33
CA GLY A 377 -29.50 -52.57 3.00
C GLY A 377 -28.73 -53.89 2.96
N ASP A 378 -28.01 -54.08 1.86
CA ASP A 378 -27.16 -55.22 1.48
C ASP A 378 -26.45 -55.92 2.65
N GLU A 379 -26.65 -57.24 2.72
CA GLU A 379 -26.26 -58.07 3.86
C GLU A 379 -24.84 -58.64 3.78
N TYR A 380 -24.19 -58.71 4.95
CA TYR A 380 -22.88 -59.33 5.07
C TYR A 380 -22.81 -60.36 6.20
N ALA A 381 -22.39 -61.58 5.85
CA ALA A 381 -22.25 -62.71 6.77
C ALA A 381 -23.50 -63.02 7.62
N GLY A 382 -24.70 -62.75 7.08
CA GLY A 382 -25.99 -62.95 7.78
C GLY A 382 -26.41 -61.80 8.71
N ASN A 383 -25.76 -60.65 8.62
CA ASN A 383 -26.18 -59.42 9.29
C ASN A 383 -26.90 -58.50 8.29
N THR A 384 -28.05 -57.97 8.69
CA THR A 384 -28.84 -57.02 7.89
C THR A 384 -28.31 -55.59 8.01
N TYR A 385 -28.54 -54.78 6.98
CA TYR A 385 -28.20 -53.34 6.95
C TYR A 385 -26.72 -53.03 7.22
N ILE A 386 -25.82 -53.89 6.75
CA ILE A 386 -24.38 -53.57 6.73
C ILE A 386 -24.13 -52.53 5.63
N GLY A 387 -24.63 -52.83 4.44
CA GLY A 387 -24.52 -52.00 3.26
C GLY A 387 -23.19 -52.16 2.52
N SER A 388 -23.23 -51.91 1.22
CA SER A 388 -22.09 -51.98 0.31
C SER A 388 -21.96 -50.75 -0.57
N ALA A 389 -20.76 -50.59 -1.11
CA ALA A 389 -20.52 -49.82 -2.31
C ALA A 389 -20.00 -50.73 -3.44
N TYR A 390 -20.49 -50.48 -4.65
CA TYR A 390 -20.17 -51.19 -5.86
C TYR A 390 -19.46 -50.24 -6.83
N VAL A 391 -18.36 -50.67 -7.43
CA VAL A 391 -17.69 -49.92 -8.50
C VAL A 391 -17.94 -50.62 -9.83
N PHE A 392 -18.52 -49.90 -10.77
CA PHE A 392 -18.66 -50.29 -12.17
C PHE A 392 -17.73 -49.44 -13.04
N THR A 393 -17.15 -50.05 -14.07
CA THR A 393 -16.36 -49.35 -15.10
C THR A 393 -16.93 -49.62 -16.48
N ARG A 394 -16.81 -48.66 -17.40
CA ARG A 394 -17.23 -48.84 -18.81
C ARG A 394 -16.08 -48.98 -19.79
N SER A 395 -16.29 -49.82 -20.80
CA SER A 395 -15.51 -49.89 -22.03
C SER A 395 -16.46 -49.74 -23.22
N GLY A 396 -16.41 -48.58 -23.88
CA GLY A 396 -17.43 -48.20 -24.86
C GLY A 396 -18.82 -48.14 -24.21
N ALA A 397 -19.76 -48.92 -24.74
CA ALA A 397 -21.13 -49.01 -24.22
C ALA A 397 -21.31 -50.05 -23.09
N VAL A 398 -20.34 -50.94 -22.87
CA VAL A 398 -20.45 -52.06 -21.92
C VAL A 398 -19.97 -51.61 -20.54
N TRP A 399 -20.79 -51.87 -19.51
CA TRP A 399 -20.44 -51.68 -18.10
C TRP A 399 -20.13 -53.03 -17.45
N THR A 400 -19.13 -53.05 -16.58
CA THR A 400 -18.70 -54.23 -15.81
C THR A 400 -18.44 -53.86 -14.36
N GLN A 401 -18.94 -54.67 -13.42
CA GLN A 401 -18.60 -54.54 -12.00
C GLN A 401 -17.11 -54.83 -11.81
N GLN A 402 -16.35 -53.83 -11.37
CA GLN A 402 -14.93 -53.91 -11.02
C GLN A 402 -14.73 -54.36 -9.57
N ALA A 403 -15.59 -53.91 -8.65
CA ALA A 403 -15.51 -54.25 -7.23
C ALA A 403 -16.89 -54.21 -6.54
N LYS A 404 -16.99 -54.92 -5.41
CA LYS A 404 -17.96 -54.70 -4.31
C LYS A 404 -17.15 -54.64 -3.03
N PHE A 405 -17.41 -53.69 -2.15
CA PHE A 405 -16.79 -53.61 -0.84
C PHE A 405 -17.75 -53.05 0.22
N TYR A 406 -17.46 -53.39 1.47
CA TYR A 406 -18.16 -52.98 2.69
C TYR A 406 -17.15 -52.19 3.55
N ALA A 407 -17.61 -51.49 4.59
CA ALA A 407 -16.73 -51.02 5.66
C ALA A 407 -15.91 -52.20 6.23
N THR A 408 -14.61 -52.04 6.50
CA THR A 408 -13.83 -53.13 7.14
C THR A 408 -14.32 -53.48 8.55
N ASP A 409 -14.95 -52.54 9.26
CA ASP A 409 -15.47 -52.71 10.60
C ASP A 409 -16.99 -52.99 10.63
N VAL A 410 -17.46 -53.91 9.78
CA VAL A 410 -18.88 -54.35 9.64
C VAL A 410 -19.64 -54.66 10.95
N ALA A 411 -18.93 -54.89 12.07
CA ALA A 411 -19.55 -55.01 13.38
C ALA A 411 -20.21 -53.69 13.82
N ASN A 412 -19.49 -52.58 13.65
CA ASN A 412 -19.86 -51.25 14.12
C ASN A 412 -20.51 -50.41 13.01
N SER A 413 -19.96 -50.46 11.79
CA SER A 413 -20.46 -49.68 10.66
C SER A 413 -21.67 -50.34 10.00
N LYS A 414 -22.72 -49.54 9.77
CA LYS A 414 -24.03 -49.92 9.21
C LYS A 414 -24.46 -48.93 8.15
N VAL A 415 -25.38 -49.35 7.27
CA VAL A 415 -25.90 -48.58 6.12
C VAL A 415 -24.81 -47.91 5.27
N PHE A 416 -23.67 -48.61 5.14
CA PHE A 416 -22.56 -48.20 4.29
C PHE A 416 -23.02 -48.13 2.83
N GLY A 417 -22.76 -47.00 2.16
CA GLY A 417 -23.35 -46.73 0.86
C GLY A 417 -24.69 -45.97 0.92
N THR A 418 -25.02 -45.33 2.05
CA THR A 418 -26.16 -44.39 2.09
C THR A 418 -25.96 -43.29 1.06
N GLN A 419 -24.81 -42.61 1.12
CA GLN A 419 -24.36 -41.63 0.14
C GLN A 419 -22.96 -42.01 -0.34
N VAL A 420 -22.67 -41.74 -1.61
CA VAL A 420 -21.37 -41.99 -2.23
C VAL A 420 -20.92 -40.77 -3.03
N SER A 421 -19.61 -40.52 -3.08
CA SER A 421 -18.97 -39.52 -3.94
C SER A 421 -17.71 -40.10 -4.56
N LEU A 422 -17.41 -39.74 -5.81
CA LEU A 422 -16.31 -40.30 -6.61
C LEU A 422 -15.67 -39.22 -7.48
N GLU A 423 -14.34 -39.10 -7.43
CA GLU A 423 -13.54 -38.30 -8.36
C GLU A 423 -12.28 -39.09 -8.76
N GLY A 424 -12.10 -39.36 -10.05
CA GLY A 424 -10.95 -40.11 -10.58
C GLY A 424 -10.74 -41.50 -9.97
N ASP A 425 -9.79 -41.61 -9.05
CA ASP A 425 -9.38 -42.82 -8.33
C ASP A 425 -9.73 -42.78 -6.82
N THR A 426 -10.38 -41.72 -6.33
CA THR A 426 -10.79 -41.55 -4.92
C THR A 426 -12.30 -41.68 -4.77
N ALA A 427 -12.74 -42.56 -3.87
CA ALA A 427 -14.13 -42.81 -3.54
C ALA A 427 -14.40 -42.53 -2.05
N VAL A 428 -15.51 -41.88 -1.74
CA VAL A 428 -15.97 -41.61 -0.36
C VAL A 428 -17.36 -42.18 -0.17
N ILE A 429 -17.57 -42.89 0.94
CA ILE A 429 -18.79 -43.65 1.22
C ILE A 429 -19.28 -43.36 2.64
N GLY A 430 -20.52 -42.89 2.75
CA GLY A 430 -21.20 -42.61 4.01
C GLY A 430 -21.79 -43.85 4.69
N ALA A 431 -21.63 -43.93 6.02
CA ALA A 431 -22.16 -44.97 6.91
C ALA A 431 -22.74 -44.30 8.18
N HIS A 432 -23.87 -43.61 8.06
CA HIS A 432 -24.37 -42.71 9.12
C HIS A 432 -24.85 -43.40 10.41
N ASN A 433 -25.06 -44.72 10.41
CA ASN A 433 -25.40 -45.50 11.61
C ASN A 433 -24.20 -46.26 12.20
N THR A 434 -22.96 -45.85 11.90
CA THR A 434 -21.78 -46.41 12.55
C THR A 434 -21.78 -46.16 14.06
N LEU A 435 -21.61 -47.24 14.82
CA LEU A 435 -21.41 -47.22 16.27
C LEU A 435 -20.00 -46.77 16.64
N ILE A 436 -19.92 -45.88 17.63
CA ILE A 436 -18.69 -45.47 18.32
C ILE A 436 -18.91 -45.72 19.82
N GLY A 437 -18.24 -46.73 20.37
CA GLY A 437 -18.55 -47.24 21.71
C GLY A 437 -19.99 -47.74 21.79
N SER A 438 -20.86 -47.04 22.53
CA SER A 438 -22.30 -47.32 22.62
C SER A 438 -23.18 -46.28 21.89
N SER A 439 -22.58 -45.34 21.17
CA SER A 439 -23.27 -44.22 20.50
C SER A 439 -23.38 -44.47 19.00
N MET A 440 -24.57 -44.31 18.41
CA MET A 440 -24.69 -44.20 16.96
C MET A 440 -24.27 -42.78 16.57
N VAL A 441 -23.18 -42.66 15.82
CA VAL A 441 -22.57 -41.36 15.45
C VAL A 441 -22.47 -41.23 13.93
N GLY A 442 -22.09 -42.32 13.26
CA GLY A 442 -21.80 -42.35 11.84
C GLY A 442 -20.32 -42.18 11.50
N ALA A 443 -19.96 -42.59 10.28
CA ALA A 443 -18.61 -42.52 9.73
C ALA A 443 -18.66 -42.23 8.22
N ALA A 444 -17.54 -41.76 7.65
CA ALA A 444 -17.34 -41.66 6.21
C ALA A 444 -16.03 -42.33 5.81
N HIS A 445 -16.11 -43.35 4.96
CA HIS A 445 -14.97 -44.18 4.58
C HIS A 445 -14.38 -43.72 3.25
N VAL A 446 -13.06 -43.68 3.14
CA VAL A 446 -12.32 -43.26 1.95
C VAL A 446 -11.58 -44.44 1.36
N PHE A 447 -11.76 -44.65 0.06
CA PHE A 447 -11.12 -45.72 -0.71
C PHE A 447 -10.35 -45.13 -1.91
N THR A 448 -9.18 -45.68 -2.21
CA THR A 448 -8.37 -45.34 -3.39
C THR A 448 -8.27 -46.51 -4.35
N ARG A 449 -8.13 -46.23 -5.65
CA ARG A 449 -7.84 -47.24 -6.68
C ARG A 449 -6.36 -47.24 -7.07
N SER A 450 -5.77 -48.42 -7.09
CA SER A 450 -4.49 -48.69 -7.75
C SER A 450 -4.69 -49.73 -8.86
N GLY A 451 -4.67 -49.28 -10.11
CA GLY A 451 -4.96 -50.10 -11.29
C GLY A 451 -6.43 -50.55 -11.34
N THR A 452 -6.72 -51.72 -10.76
CA THR A 452 -8.08 -52.26 -10.61
C THR A 452 -8.44 -52.62 -9.17
N ILE A 453 -7.51 -52.49 -8.24
CA ILE A 453 -7.70 -52.82 -6.82
C ILE A 453 -8.17 -51.55 -6.11
N TRP A 454 -9.25 -51.67 -5.33
CA TRP A 454 -9.71 -50.62 -4.42
C TRP A 454 -9.31 -50.99 -2.99
N THR A 455 -8.71 -50.05 -2.27
CA THR A 455 -8.26 -50.19 -0.88
C THR A 455 -8.89 -49.12 -0.01
N GLU A 456 -9.43 -49.50 1.15
CA GLU A 456 -9.81 -48.54 2.19
C GLU A 456 -8.55 -47.88 2.76
N GLN A 457 -8.61 -46.56 2.96
CA GLN A 457 -7.50 -45.71 3.43
C GLN A 457 -7.89 -44.87 4.64
N ALA A 458 -9.16 -44.53 4.81
CA ALA A 458 -9.64 -43.79 5.98
C ALA A 458 -11.04 -44.25 6.41
N LYS A 459 -11.31 -44.13 7.72
CA LYS A 459 -12.63 -44.08 8.32
C LYS A 459 -12.75 -42.74 9.04
N LEU A 460 -13.09 -41.69 8.30
CA LEU A 460 -13.26 -40.35 8.85
C LEU A 460 -14.35 -40.37 9.93
N LEU A 461 -14.07 -39.68 11.03
CA LEU A 461 -14.93 -39.54 12.21
C LEU A 461 -14.95 -38.05 12.63
N PRO A 462 -16.04 -37.56 13.24
CA PRO A 462 -16.09 -36.22 13.79
C PRO A 462 -15.23 -36.12 15.07
N ASN A 463 -14.57 -34.98 15.28
CA ASN A 463 -13.79 -34.72 16.50
C ASN A 463 -14.66 -34.47 17.75
N THR A 464 -15.96 -34.24 17.57
CA THR A 464 -16.94 -33.96 18.61
C THR A 464 -18.26 -34.59 18.18
N TYR A 465 -18.86 -35.45 19.01
CA TYR A 465 -20.09 -36.17 18.68
C TYR A 465 -21.02 -36.37 19.88
N GLY A 466 -22.32 -36.33 19.61
CA GLY A 466 -23.38 -36.80 20.49
C GLY A 466 -23.83 -38.22 20.16
N MET A 467 -25.11 -38.51 20.39
CA MET A 467 -25.80 -39.69 19.85
C MET A 467 -26.78 -39.19 18.78
N TRP A 468 -26.81 -39.87 17.64
CA TRP A 468 -27.65 -39.59 16.47
C TRP A 468 -27.23 -38.41 15.58
N ASP A 469 -26.00 -37.89 15.71
CA ASP A 469 -25.45 -36.81 14.85
C ASP A 469 -25.48 -37.12 13.34
N TYR A 470 -25.54 -38.40 12.96
CA TYR A 470 -25.56 -38.92 11.58
C TYR A 470 -24.42 -38.41 10.69
N PHE A 471 -23.19 -38.40 11.21
CA PHE A 471 -21.99 -38.09 10.44
C PHE A 471 -21.81 -39.08 9.27
N GLY A 472 -21.60 -38.58 8.07
CA GLY A 472 -21.57 -39.41 6.86
C GLY A 472 -22.95 -39.72 6.31
N PHE A 473 -23.99 -38.97 6.69
CA PHE A 473 -25.28 -38.97 5.99
C PHE A 473 -25.13 -38.43 4.57
N SER A 474 -24.36 -37.35 4.40
CA SER A 474 -23.97 -36.79 3.11
C SER A 474 -22.44 -36.70 3.00
N VAL A 475 -21.90 -36.92 1.80
CA VAL A 475 -20.45 -36.89 1.51
C VAL A 475 -20.18 -36.28 0.13
N GLY A 476 -19.05 -35.58 0.00
CA GLY A 476 -18.51 -35.06 -1.25
C GLY A 476 -16.98 -35.10 -1.26
N VAL A 477 -16.35 -35.21 -2.44
CA VAL A 477 -14.89 -35.13 -2.61
C VAL A 477 -14.54 -34.24 -3.80
N SER A 478 -13.49 -33.43 -3.66
CA SER A 478 -12.83 -32.76 -4.80
C SER A 478 -11.36 -32.47 -4.47
N GLY A 479 -10.47 -32.91 -5.37
CA GLY A 479 -9.05 -33.04 -5.10
C GLY A 479 -8.81 -33.87 -3.83
N ASP A 480 -7.89 -33.40 -3.01
CA ASP A 480 -7.53 -34.05 -1.75
C ASP A 480 -8.49 -33.65 -0.59
N THR A 481 -9.63 -33.02 -0.88
CA THR A 481 -10.58 -32.54 0.15
C THR A 481 -11.85 -33.40 0.18
N VAL A 482 -12.22 -33.86 1.38
CA VAL A 482 -13.50 -34.54 1.63
C VAL A 482 -14.37 -33.69 2.53
N LEU A 483 -15.63 -33.52 2.14
CA LEU A 483 -16.65 -32.81 2.90
C LEU A 483 -17.71 -33.83 3.38
N VAL A 484 -18.00 -33.83 4.68
CA VAL A 484 -18.91 -34.81 5.32
C VAL A 484 -19.97 -34.08 6.14
N GLY A 485 -21.25 -34.35 5.87
CA GLY A 485 -22.37 -33.82 6.65
C GLY A 485 -22.73 -34.68 7.87
N ALA A 486 -23.17 -34.02 8.94
CA ALA A 486 -23.68 -34.59 10.19
C ALA A 486 -24.90 -33.77 10.63
N TYR A 487 -26.06 -34.06 10.05
CA TYR A 487 -27.18 -33.11 10.00
C TYR A 487 -27.93 -32.94 11.34
N GLU A 488 -27.80 -33.87 12.28
CA GLU A 488 -28.35 -33.71 13.64
C GLU A 488 -27.29 -33.40 14.69
N HIS A 489 -26.08 -33.02 14.28
CA HIS A 489 -25.01 -32.65 15.22
C HIS A 489 -25.36 -31.41 16.07
N ASP A 490 -25.15 -31.49 17.38
CA ASP A 490 -25.39 -30.41 18.36
C ASP A 490 -24.33 -29.29 18.30
N ALA A 491 -24.37 -28.43 17.26
CA ALA A 491 -23.42 -27.33 17.05
C ALA A 491 -23.62 -26.09 17.95
N GLY A 492 -24.17 -26.27 19.16
CA GLY A 492 -24.44 -25.22 20.15
C GLY A 492 -25.93 -25.05 20.49
N ALA A 493 -26.81 -25.58 19.64
CA ALA A 493 -28.21 -25.89 19.95
C ALA A 493 -28.56 -27.26 19.34
N THR A 494 -29.65 -27.86 19.81
CA THR A 494 -30.01 -29.25 19.50
C THR A 494 -30.33 -29.47 18.02
N ASN A 495 -29.72 -30.48 17.40
CA ASN A 495 -29.92 -30.87 16.00
C ASN A 495 -29.77 -29.72 14.97
N THR A 496 -28.91 -28.74 15.28
CA THR A 496 -28.53 -27.64 14.36
C THR A 496 -27.83 -28.16 13.10
N GLY A 497 -27.02 -29.22 13.27
CA GLY A 497 -26.21 -29.83 12.22
C GLY A 497 -24.81 -29.22 12.09
N ALA A 498 -23.92 -29.98 11.44
CA ALA A 498 -22.57 -29.55 11.09
C ALA A 498 -22.11 -30.23 9.77
N ALA A 499 -21.11 -29.64 9.12
CA ALA A 499 -20.34 -30.29 8.06
C ALA A 499 -18.84 -30.20 8.37
N TYR A 500 -18.07 -31.21 7.97
CA TYR A 500 -16.68 -31.37 8.36
C TYR A 500 -15.82 -31.49 7.09
N ALA A 501 -14.84 -30.60 6.94
CA ALA A 501 -13.88 -30.60 5.84
C ALA A 501 -12.57 -31.26 6.29
N PHE A 502 -12.19 -32.35 5.62
CA PHE A 502 -10.95 -33.09 5.87
C PHE A 502 -10.01 -32.95 4.67
N SER A 503 -8.73 -32.71 4.96
CA SER A 503 -7.64 -32.93 4.01
C SER A 503 -7.21 -34.39 4.09
N LEU A 504 -7.29 -35.07 2.94
CA LEU A 504 -6.61 -36.33 2.68
C LEU A 504 -5.14 -36.10 2.31
N ALA A 505 -4.79 -34.93 1.77
CA ALA A 505 -3.41 -34.51 1.58
C ALA A 505 -2.71 -34.32 2.94
N PRO A 506 -1.38 -34.47 3.01
CA PRO A 506 -0.66 -34.45 4.25
C PRO A 506 -0.32 -33.01 4.65
N PRO A 507 0.10 -32.79 5.90
CA PRO A 507 0.98 -31.68 6.22
C PRO A 507 2.17 -31.65 5.23
N LYS A 508 2.38 -30.54 4.51
CA LYS A 508 3.42 -30.44 3.47
C LYS A 508 4.81 -30.32 4.09
N PRO A 509 5.87 -30.88 3.47
CA PRO A 509 7.22 -30.81 4.01
C PRO A 509 7.79 -29.38 4.00
N ASN A 510 8.79 -29.13 4.85
CA ASN A 510 9.46 -27.83 4.91
C ASN A 510 10.00 -27.41 3.52
N GLY A 511 9.76 -26.16 3.15
CA GLY A 511 10.12 -25.58 1.85
C GLY A 511 9.04 -25.70 0.77
N ALA A 512 7.99 -26.50 0.99
CA ALA A 512 6.81 -26.50 0.12
C ALA A 512 5.93 -25.26 0.33
N SER A 513 5.23 -24.82 -0.71
CA SER A 513 4.35 -23.64 -0.65
C SER A 513 3.07 -23.87 0.15
N CYS A 514 2.68 -22.90 0.95
CA CYS A 514 1.58 -23.00 1.94
C CYS A 514 0.73 -21.73 2.02
N SER A 515 -0.31 -21.79 2.85
CA SER A 515 -1.16 -20.63 3.19
C SER A 515 -1.62 -20.65 4.65
N LEU A 516 -1.79 -21.83 5.25
CA LEU A 516 -1.90 -22.04 6.70
C LEU A 516 -0.75 -22.90 7.23
N GLY A 517 -0.45 -22.73 8.52
CA GLY A 517 0.46 -23.62 9.25
C GLY A 517 -0.05 -25.06 9.38
N THR A 518 -1.36 -25.27 9.43
CA THR A 518 -1.98 -26.62 9.42
C THR A 518 -1.69 -27.40 8.13
N ALA A 519 -1.42 -26.71 7.03
CA ALA A 519 -1.00 -27.33 5.77
C ALA A 519 0.51 -27.70 5.76
N CYS A 520 1.21 -27.63 6.90
CA CYS A 520 2.66 -27.83 7.00
C CYS A 520 3.02 -28.85 8.09
N VAL A 521 4.00 -29.72 7.78
CA VAL A 521 4.63 -30.72 8.67
C VAL A 521 4.94 -30.18 10.07
N SER A 522 5.35 -28.92 10.13
CA SER A 522 5.82 -28.23 11.30
C SER A 522 4.76 -27.43 12.06
N GLY A 523 3.53 -27.34 11.55
CA GLY A 523 2.53 -26.39 12.05
C GLY A 523 2.79 -24.92 11.67
N PHE A 524 3.87 -24.60 10.96
CA PHE A 524 4.25 -23.22 10.62
C PHE A 524 4.32 -22.97 9.12
N CYS A 525 3.55 -21.98 8.66
CA CYS A 525 3.65 -21.41 7.32
C CYS A 525 4.14 -19.97 7.48
N VAL A 526 5.34 -19.66 6.98
CA VAL A 526 5.95 -18.32 7.07
C VAL A 526 6.54 -17.99 5.70
N ASP A 527 6.44 -16.73 5.26
CA ASP A 527 6.85 -16.30 3.91
C ASP A 527 6.20 -17.10 2.76
N GLY A 528 5.04 -17.71 3.00
CA GLY A 528 4.37 -18.60 2.04
C GLY A 528 5.01 -19.98 1.86
N VAL A 529 6.00 -20.35 2.68
CA VAL A 529 6.60 -21.70 2.69
C VAL A 529 6.49 -22.39 4.06
N CYS A 530 6.34 -23.72 4.04
CA CYS A 530 6.30 -24.51 5.25
C CYS A 530 7.65 -24.46 5.96
N CYS A 531 7.65 -24.08 7.24
CA CYS A 531 8.82 -23.63 7.94
C CYS A 531 9.16 -24.54 9.13
N ASN A 532 10.41 -24.97 9.29
CA ASN A 532 10.81 -25.94 10.33
C ASN A 532 10.53 -25.52 11.80
N SER A 533 10.22 -24.25 12.05
CA SER A 533 9.89 -23.70 13.37
C SER A 533 9.10 -22.38 13.22
N ALA A 534 8.56 -21.88 14.34
CA ALA A 534 7.95 -20.56 14.38
C ALA A 534 8.99 -19.47 14.06
N CYS A 535 8.92 -18.90 12.87
CA CYS A 535 9.85 -17.87 12.41
C CYS A 535 9.26 -16.47 12.65
N GLY A 536 10.03 -15.58 13.28
CA GLY A 536 9.65 -14.19 13.54
C GLY A 536 8.47 -13.96 14.49
N GLY A 537 7.91 -15.03 15.08
CA GLY A 537 6.65 -14.95 15.83
C GLY A 537 5.45 -14.50 14.98
N GLY A 538 5.57 -14.54 13.65
CA GLY A 538 4.53 -14.08 12.73
C GLY A 538 4.52 -12.57 12.42
N SER A 539 5.55 -11.80 12.82
CA SER A 539 5.69 -10.39 12.42
C SER A 539 6.47 -10.26 11.11
N THR A 540 6.18 -9.22 10.32
CA THR A 540 6.98 -8.86 9.13
C THR A 540 8.08 -7.84 9.49
N THR A 541 8.64 -7.91 10.70
CA THR A 541 9.42 -6.81 11.31
C THR A 541 10.57 -7.27 12.21
N ASP A 542 11.05 -8.49 12.03
CA ASP A 542 12.20 -9.05 12.75
C ASP A 542 13.33 -9.41 11.78
N CYS A 543 14.33 -10.17 12.25
CA CYS A 543 15.50 -10.53 11.45
C CYS A 543 15.54 -12.01 11.07
N GLN A 544 14.39 -12.69 11.03
CA GLN A 544 14.27 -14.05 10.55
C GLN A 544 13.48 -14.11 9.24
N ALA A 545 13.80 -15.11 8.42
CA ALA A 545 12.98 -15.51 7.29
C ALA A 545 13.01 -17.03 7.15
N CYS A 546 12.03 -17.55 6.43
CA CYS A 546 11.92 -18.95 6.08
C CYS A 546 11.82 -19.22 4.57
N SER A 547 11.52 -18.21 3.74
CA SER A 547 11.73 -18.32 2.28
C SER A 547 13.00 -17.60 1.82
N VAL A 548 13.62 -18.09 0.74
CA VAL A 548 14.72 -17.42 0.06
C VAL A 548 14.27 -16.07 -0.51
N ALA A 549 12.99 -15.93 -0.88
CA ALA A 549 12.41 -14.67 -1.35
C ALA A 549 12.36 -13.59 -0.25
N SER A 550 12.16 -13.98 1.01
CA SER A 550 12.25 -13.10 2.19
C SER A 550 13.67 -12.99 2.76
N GLY A 551 14.68 -13.60 2.13
CA GLY A 551 16.09 -13.48 2.50
C GLY A 551 16.65 -14.60 3.40
N ALA A 552 15.95 -15.72 3.54
CA ALA A 552 16.49 -16.92 4.19
C ALA A 552 17.58 -17.60 3.35
N ALA A 553 18.42 -18.42 3.99
CA ALA A 553 19.48 -19.16 3.30
C ALA A 553 18.96 -20.35 2.45
N MET A 554 17.78 -20.89 2.78
CA MET A 554 17.10 -21.97 2.07
C MET A 554 15.62 -22.00 2.45
N ASP A 555 14.74 -22.39 1.53
CA ASP A 555 13.30 -22.45 1.80
C ASP A 555 12.97 -23.49 2.89
N GLY A 556 12.09 -23.10 3.80
CA GLY A 556 11.59 -23.91 4.91
C GLY A 556 12.52 -24.09 6.10
N THR A 557 13.66 -23.39 6.15
CA THR A 557 14.52 -23.36 7.33
C THR A 557 14.57 -21.95 7.90
N CYS A 558 13.92 -21.75 9.05
CA CYS A 558 13.98 -20.48 9.76
C CYS A 558 15.42 -20.16 10.16
N GLY A 559 15.92 -18.99 9.76
CA GLY A 559 17.26 -18.53 10.09
C GLY A 559 17.35 -17.00 10.02
N PRO A 560 18.47 -16.41 10.49
CA PRO A 560 18.69 -14.99 10.36
C PRO A 560 18.78 -14.60 8.87
N VAL A 561 18.13 -13.49 8.50
CA VAL A 561 18.24 -12.91 7.15
C VAL A 561 19.64 -12.36 6.89
N ALA A 562 20.01 -12.24 5.62
CA ALA A 562 21.30 -11.69 5.23
C ALA A 562 21.54 -10.26 5.76
N ALA A 563 22.80 -9.97 6.12
CA ALA A 563 23.21 -8.68 6.67
C ALA A 563 22.86 -7.52 5.71
N GLY A 564 22.25 -6.46 6.24
CA GLY A 564 21.78 -5.30 5.48
C GLY A 564 20.31 -5.35 5.03
N ALA A 565 19.59 -6.46 5.27
CA ALA A 565 18.13 -6.49 5.12
C ALA A 565 17.47 -5.56 6.16
N VAL A 566 16.51 -4.74 5.74
CA VAL A 566 15.77 -3.80 6.61
C VAL A 566 14.63 -4.54 7.31
N CYS A 567 14.65 -4.54 8.65
CA CYS A 567 13.61 -5.16 9.48
C CYS A 567 12.61 -4.15 10.07
N ARG A 568 12.99 -2.87 10.15
CA ARG A 568 12.06 -1.76 10.44
C ARG A 568 12.45 -0.57 9.57
N ALA A 569 11.46 0.04 8.93
CA ALA A 569 11.67 1.20 8.07
C ALA A 569 11.54 2.49 8.88
N ALA A 570 12.44 3.45 8.62
CA ALA A 570 12.50 4.74 9.30
C ALA A 570 11.18 5.53 9.23
N VAL A 571 10.62 5.85 10.39
CA VAL A 571 9.41 6.66 10.59
C VAL A 571 9.77 8.16 10.59
N GLY A 572 10.34 8.61 9.47
CA GLY A 572 10.73 10.01 9.25
C GLY A 572 12.23 10.26 9.35
N ALA A 573 12.65 11.49 9.07
CA ALA A 573 14.05 11.81 8.75
C ALA A 573 15.04 11.82 9.94
N CYS A 574 14.57 11.65 11.18
CA CYS A 574 15.45 11.39 12.34
C CYS A 574 15.37 9.97 12.89
N ASP A 575 14.60 9.10 12.25
CA ASP A 575 14.58 7.68 12.57
C ASP A 575 15.58 6.95 11.67
N ALA A 576 16.31 5.97 12.20
CA ALA A 576 17.17 5.11 11.38
C ALA A 576 16.38 3.86 10.98
N ALA A 577 16.54 3.40 9.74
CA ALA A 577 15.96 2.11 9.37
C ALA A 577 16.83 0.99 9.97
N GLU A 578 16.29 0.22 10.93
CA GLU A 578 17.00 -0.92 11.49
C GLU A 578 17.26 -1.99 10.42
N VAL A 579 18.54 -2.35 10.30
CA VAL A 579 19.01 -3.44 9.45
C VAL A 579 19.51 -4.61 10.28
N CYS A 580 19.29 -5.81 9.77
CA CYS A 580 19.82 -7.05 10.34
C CYS A 580 21.33 -7.15 10.11
N ASP A 581 22.05 -7.72 11.08
CA ASP A 581 23.50 -7.89 11.07
C ASP A 581 23.97 -9.23 10.45
N GLY A 582 23.02 -10.11 10.08
CA GLY A 582 23.28 -11.45 9.58
C GLY A 582 23.44 -12.53 10.67
N ALA A 583 23.23 -12.20 11.94
CA ALA A 583 23.41 -13.10 13.07
C ALA A 583 22.29 -13.04 14.12
N ALA A 584 21.74 -11.84 14.39
CA ALA A 584 20.62 -11.64 15.29
C ALA A 584 19.30 -12.11 14.66
N THR A 585 18.45 -12.77 15.46
CA THR A 585 17.11 -13.22 15.06
C THR A 585 16.01 -12.21 15.40
N THR A 586 16.34 -11.07 15.99
CA THR A 586 15.40 -9.99 16.32
C THR A 586 15.87 -8.69 15.71
N CYS A 587 14.95 -7.89 15.17
CA CYS A 587 15.27 -6.54 14.73
C CYS A 587 15.87 -5.72 15.88
N PRO A 588 16.92 -4.91 15.65
CA PRO A 588 17.46 -4.00 16.66
C PRO A 588 16.41 -3.08 17.30
N SER A 589 16.74 -2.55 18.48
CA SER A 589 15.95 -1.50 19.13
C SER A 589 16.00 -0.19 18.34
N ASP A 590 14.86 0.52 18.29
CA ASP A 590 14.67 1.87 17.72
C ASP A 590 15.91 2.76 17.91
N ALA A 591 16.50 3.21 16.80
CA ALA A 591 17.75 3.96 16.78
C ALA A 591 17.58 5.34 16.11
N PRO A 592 17.97 6.45 16.78
CA PRO A 592 17.95 7.76 16.15
C PRO A 592 18.98 7.86 15.02
N ALA A 593 18.60 8.52 13.93
CA ALA A 593 19.51 8.87 12.85
C ALA A 593 20.69 9.71 13.35
N SER A 594 21.83 9.60 12.66
CA SER A 594 23.10 10.16 13.10
C SER A 594 23.04 11.67 13.36
N ALA A 595 23.76 12.14 14.38
CA ALA A 595 23.79 13.57 14.72
C ALA A 595 24.28 14.40 13.53
N GLY A 596 23.49 15.40 13.12
CA GLY A 596 23.73 16.19 11.90
C GLY A 596 22.97 15.73 10.65
N THR A 597 22.19 14.64 10.71
CA THR A 597 21.27 14.25 9.61
C THR A 597 20.20 15.32 9.43
N LEU A 598 20.08 15.90 8.23
CA LEU A 598 19.09 16.95 7.94
C LEU A 598 17.66 16.37 7.96
N CYS A 599 16.79 16.89 8.82
CA CYS A 599 15.42 16.38 8.99
C CYS A 599 14.31 17.35 8.60
N ARG A 600 14.61 18.65 8.57
CA ARG A 600 13.80 19.68 7.92
C ARG A 600 14.75 20.70 7.30
N ALA A 601 14.49 21.06 6.04
CA ALA A 601 15.22 22.13 5.37
C ALA A 601 14.56 23.48 5.69
N ALA A 602 15.37 24.53 5.81
CA ALA A 602 14.90 25.89 6.05
C ALA A 602 13.84 26.32 5.02
N ALA A 603 12.67 26.74 5.50
CA ALA A 603 11.53 27.18 4.69
C ALA A 603 11.56 28.69 4.34
N GLY A 604 12.72 29.34 4.47
CA GLY A 604 12.96 30.74 4.13
C GLY A 604 14.27 31.26 4.76
N ASP A 605 14.65 32.49 4.43
CA ASP A 605 15.94 33.08 4.83
C ASP A 605 16.03 33.41 6.34
N CYS A 606 14.90 33.31 7.06
CA CYS A 606 14.82 33.45 8.52
C CYS A 606 14.50 32.12 9.23
N ASP A 607 14.75 31.00 8.57
CA ASP A 607 14.48 29.66 9.07
C ASP A 607 15.77 28.86 9.25
N VAL A 608 15.87 28.08 10.33
CA VAL A 608 17.08 27.30 10.64
C VAL A 608 16.81 25.84 10.35
N ALA A 609 17.45 25.31 9.31
CA ALA A 609 17.35 23.91 8.91
C ALA A 609 17.70 22.96 10.07
N GLU A 610 16.72 22.20 10.56
CA GLU A 610 16.90 21.29 11.68
C GLU A 610 17.63 20.01 11.28
N ALA A 611 18.61 19.65 12.09
CA ALA A 611 19.30 18.38 12.02
C ALA A 611 19.04 17.53 13.27
N CYS A 612 19.05 16.20 13.07
CA CYS A 612 18.88 15.22 14.13
C CYS A 612 19.97 15.35 15.18
N THR A 613 19.60 15.12 16.44
CA THR A 613 20.51 15.24 17.59
C THR A 613 21.37 13.98 17.82
N GLY A 614 21.06 12.87 17.14
CA GLY A 614 21.61 11.55 17.46
C GLY A 614 21.09 10.97 18.79
N ALA A 615 20.07 11.59 19.40
CA ALA A 615 19.51 11.21 20.71
C ALA A 615 17.97 11.12 20.73
N SER A 616 17.29 11.38 19.61
CA SER A 616 15.85 11.21 19.45
C SER A 616 15.50 10.89 17.99
N THR A 617 14.52 10.03 17.79
CA THR A 617 13.94 9.70 16.48
C THR A 617 13.05 10.83 15.94
N THR A 618 12.68 11.80 16.78
CA THR A 618 11.93 13.00 16.37
C THR A 618 12.84 14.12 15.89
N CYS A 619 12.48 14.73 14.75
CA CYS A 619 13.11 15.97 14.28
C CYS A 619 12.84 17.11 15.27
N PRO A 620 13.82 17.99 15.57
CA PRO A 620 13.62 19.12 16.47
C PRO A 620 12.43 20.04 16.10
N ALA A 621 11.97 20.78 17.12
CA ALA A 621 10.94 21.78 16.97
C ALA A 621 11.39 22.94 16.07
N ASP A 622 10.41 23.54 15.39
CA ASP A 622 10.58 24.56 14.34
C ASP A 622 11.36 25.80 14.81
N ALA A 623 12.58 25.97 14.28
CA ALA A 623 13.58 26.89 14.79
C ALA A 623 13.78 28.08 13.85
N ARG A 624 13.36 29.27 14.29
CA ARG A 624 13.59 30.52 13.56
C ARG A 624 15.00 31.07 13.79
N ALA A 625 15.53 31.75 12.77
CA ALA A 625 16.76 32.49 12.90
C ALA A 625 16.62 33.57 14.00
N PRO A 626 17.62 33.75 14.87
CA PRO A 626 17.55 34.72 15.97
C PRO A 626 17.13 36.13 15.54
N ALA A 627 16.42 36.83 16.43
CA ALA A 627 16.04 38.21 16.17
C ALA A 627 17.31 39.08 15.97
N GLY A 628 17.40 39.76 14.83
CA GLY A 628 18.60 40.51 14.42
C GLY A 628 19.54 39.77 13.45
N THR A 629 19.29 38.50 13.10
CA THR A 629 19.99 37.83 12.00
C THR A 629 19.62 38.50 10.67
N GLY A 630 20.61 39.03 9.93
CA GLY A 630 20.37 39.59 8.59
C GLY A 630 19.95 38.52 7.59
N CYS A 631 18.83 38.75 6.89
CA CYS A 631 18.26 37.83 5.90
C CYS A 631 18.23 38.42 4.48
N ARG A 632 18.26 39.74 4.36
CA ARG A 632 18.54 40.47 3.12
C ARG A 632 19.57 41.54 3.42
N ALA A 633 20.46 41.81 2.47
CA ALA A 633 21.45 42.88 2.58
C ALA A 633 21.00 44.08 1.75
N ALA A 634 21.16 45.28 2.29
CA ALA A 634 20.84 46.54 1.62
C ALA A 634 21.49 46.62 0.22
N ALA A 635 20.66 46.90 -0.79
CA ALA A 635 21.08 47.01 -2.19
C ALA A 635 21.70 48.39 -2.54
N GLY A 636 21.68 49.35 -1.61
CA GLY A 636 22.31 50.66 -1.75
C GLY A 636 22.15 51.50 -0.47
N ASP A 637 22.67 52.74 -0.48
CA ASP A 637 22.70 53.62 0.70
C ASP A 637 21.32 54.14 1.17
N CYS A 638 20.27 53.88 0.39
CA CYS A 638 18.87 54.19 0.72
C CYS A 638 18.02 52.94 0.96
N ASP A 639 18.66 51.80 1.18
CA ASP A 639 18.02 50.53 1.50
C ASP A 639 18.39 50.09 2.93
N MET A 640 17.51 49.34 3.60
CA MET A 640 17.82 48.80 4.93
C MET A 640 18.33 47.35 4.82
N VAL A 641 18.88 46.84 5.93
CA VAL A 641 19.22 45.43 6.07
C VAL A 641 18.05 44.77 6.78
N GLU A 642 17.21 44.02 6.07
CA GLU A 642 16.14 43.24 6.72
C GLU A 642 16.75 42.18 7.63
N VAL A 643 16.32 42.21 8.88
CA VAL A 643 16.68 41.24 9.90
C VAL A 643 15.47 40.39 10.29
N CYS A 644 15.74 39.13 10.61
CA CYS A 644 14.77 38.22 11.17
C CYS A 644 14.22 38.76 12.49
N ASN A 645 12.93 38.52 12.74
CA ASN A 645 12.24 38.91 13.96
C ASN A 645 12.20 37.80 15.04
N GLY A 646 12.83 36.66 14.79
CA GLY A 646 12.79 35.48 15.67
C GLY A 646 11.48 34.70 15.66
N MET A 647 10.55 34.97 14.73
CA MET A 647 9.22 34.36 14.69
C MET A 647 8.78 33.93 13.28
N SER A 648 9.15 34.69 12.25
CA SER A 648 8.86 34.40 10.83
C SER A 648 9.98 33.58 10.20
N ALA A 649 9.63 32.56 9.41
CA ALA A 649 10.57 31.82 8.55
C ALA A 649 10.96 32.63 7.30
N ALA A 650 10.06 33.49 6.81
CA ALA A 650 10.34 34.42 5.73
C ALA A 650 11.03 35.68 6.27
N CYS A 651 12.01 36.18 5.51
CA CYS A 651 12.57 37.51 5.68
C CYS A 651 11.46 38.58 5.53
N PRO A 652 11.52 39.72 6.24
CA PRO A 652 10.66 40.87 5.97
C PRO A 652 10.69 41.32 4.49
N ALA A 653 9.66 42.07 4.09
CA ALA A 653 9.64 42.74 2.80
C ALA A 653 10.68 43.87 2.74
N ASP A 654 11.19 44.17 1.54
CA ASP A 654 12.08 45.32 1.25
C ASP A 654 11.60 46.58 1.98
N ALA A 655 12.47 47.19 2.78
CA ALA A 655 12.16 48.34 3.59
C ALA A 655 13.17 49.46 3.35
N LEU A 656 12.87 50.31 2.37
CA LEU A 656 13.69 51.46 2.02
C LEU A 656 13.86 52.44 3.20
N VAL A 657 15.01 53.12 3.23
CA VAL A 657 15.31 54.18 4.18
C VAL A 657 14.32 55.35 4.01
N PRO A 658 13.76 55.92 5.10
CA PRO A 658 12.73 56.95 5.01
C PRO A 658 13.12 58.18 4.17
N ALA A 659 12.16 58.68 3.40
CA ALA A 659 12.32 59.85 2.54
C ALA A 659 12.85 61.07 3.32
N GLY A 660 13.85 61.75 2.77
CA GLY A 660 14.54 62.89 3.42
C GLY A 660 15.71 62.49 4.33
N THR A 661 16.06 61.21 4.44
CA THR A 661 17.31 60.78 5.10
C THR A 661 18.50 61.04 4.18
N THR A 662 19.49 61.82 4.62
CA THR A 662 20.71 62.11 3.84
C THR A 662 21.54 60.85 3.60
N CYS A 663 21.82 60.55 2.33
CA CYS A 663 22.60 59.38 1.91
C CYS A 663 23.99 59.75 1.37
N ARG A 664 24.15 60.94 0.76
CA ARG A 664 25.45 61.58 0.53
C ARG A 664 25.41 62.99 1.13
N ALA A 665 26.45 63.37 1.85
CA ALA A 665 26.62 64.73 2.34
C ALA A 665 27.38 65.58 1.31
N ALA A 666 27.00 66.86 1.18
CA ALA A 666 27.69 67.82 0.33
C ALA A 666 29.19 67.88 0.65
N ALA A 667 30.04 67.78 -0.37
CA ALA A 667 31.49 67.75 -0.23
C ALA A 667 32.12 69.13 0.01
N ASP A 668 31.52 70.20 -0.52
CA ASP A 668 31.98 71.59 -0.39
C ASP A 668 30.81 72.58 -0.63
N ALA A 669 31.04 73.89 -0.52
CA ALA A 669 30.01 74.94 -0.45
C ALA A 669 29.12 75.13 -1.69
N CYS A 670 29.45 74.51 -2.83
CA CYS A 670 28.63 74.49 -4.04
C CYS A 670 28.13 73.07 -4.41
N ASP A 671 28.19 72.13 -3.47
CA ASP A 671 27.61 70.79 -3.57
C ASP A 671 26.28 70.71 -2.78
N ALA A 672 25.35 69.85 -3.19
CA ALA A 672 24.11 69.60 -2.44
C ALA A 672 24.13 68.23 -1.74
N PRO A 673 23.49 68.07 -0.57
CA PRO A 673 23.37 66.78 0.09
C PRO A 673 22.16 65.99 -0.44
N GLU A 674 22.40 64.85 -1.09
CA GLU A 674 21.35 63.96 -1.56
C GLU A 674 20.71 63.22 -0.40
N SER A 675 19.39 63.05 -0.52
CA SER A 675 18.59 62.34 0.47
C SER A 675 17.70 61.32 -0.23
N CYS A 676 17.46 60.19 0.44
CA CYS A 676 16.59 59.14 -0.04
C CYS A 676 15.21 59.69 -0.39
N ASP A 677 14.64 59.23 -1.49
CA ASP A 677 13.29 59.58 -1.97
C ASP A 677 12.20 58.75 -1.27
N GLY A 678 12.57 57.63 -0.62
CA GLY A 678 11.66 56.63 -0.08
C GLY A 678 11.08 55.67 -1.13
N THR A 679 11.61 55.69 -2.35
CA THR A 679 11.19 54.85 -3.50
C THR A 679 12.34 54.17 -4.26
N SER A 680 13.60 54.51 -3.96
CA SER A 680 14.83 53.94 -4.51
C SER A 680 15.74 53.40 -3.41
N ALA A 681 16.30 52.21 -3.62
CA ALA A 681 17.38 51.63 -2.80
C ALA A 681 18.73 52.37 -2.99
N ALA A 682 18.93 53.00 -4.14
CA ALA A 682 20.13 53.80 -4.42
C ALA A 682 19.91 55.27 -4.01
N CYS A 683 20.96 55.89 -3.45
CA CYS A 683 21.02 57.33 -3.26
C CYS A 683 20.86 58.06 -4.63
N PRO A 684 20.20 59.22 -4.69
CA PRO A 684 20.17 60.04 -5.90
C PRO A 684 21.57 60.40 -6.40
N ALA A 685 21.67 60.78 -7.68
CA ALA A 685 22.92 61.20 -8.28
C ALA A 685 23.38 62.57 -7.77
N ASP A 686 24.70 62.72 -7.65
CA ASP A 686 25.44 63.94 -7.29
C ASP A 686 24.88 65.21 -7.97
N GLY A 687 24.41 66.15 -7.16
CA GLY A 687 23.73 67.37 -7.59
C GLY A 687 24.42 68.64 -7.06
N LEU A 688 24.93 69.45 -7.97
CA LEU A 688 25.57 70.73 -7.63
C LEU A 688 24.56 71.82 -7.25
N ALA A 689 24.99 72.76 -6.42
CA ALA A 689 24.24 73.96 -6.10
C ALA A 689 24.00 74.82 -7.36
N LEU A 690 22.82 75.45 -7.43
CA LEU A 690 22.40 76.21 -8.62
C LEU A 690 23.35 77.39 -8.91
N ALA A 691 23.60 77.61 -10.19
CA ALA A 691 24.40 78.75 -10.67
C ALA A 691 23.85 80.08 -10.12
N GLY A 692 24.72 80.89 -9.51
CA GLY A 692 24.35 82.12 -8.81
C GLY A 692 24.07 81.96 -7.31
N THR A 693 24.13 80.76 -6.73
CA THR A 693 24.07 80.57 -5.26
C THR A 693 25.31 81.21 -4.60
N PRO A 694 25.20 82.16 -3.66
CA PRO A 694 26.37 82.76 -3.02
C PRO A 694 27.12 81.74 -2.16
N CYS A 695 28.43 81.59 -2.39
CA CYS A 695 29.28 80.66 -1.65
C CYS A 695 30.38 81.36 -0.83
N ARG A 696 30.73 82.61 -1.16
CA ARG A 696 31.44 83.52 -0.25
C ARG A 696 30.90 84.95 -0.36
N ALA A 697 30.92 85.68 0.75
CA ALA A 697 30.62 87.11 0.79
C ALA A 697 31.89 87.97 0.64
N ALA A 698 31.72 89.21 0.17
CA ALA A 698 32.74 90.24 0.17
C ALA A 698 33.12 90.64 1.61
N ALA A 699 34.41 90.91 1.83
CA ALA A 699 35.04 91.17 3.13
C ALA A 699 35.76 92.53 3.18
N GLY A 700 35.27 93.53 2.44
CA GLY A 700 35.75 94.91 2.47
C GLY A 700 35.23 95.74 1.28
N ASP A 701 35.43 97.07 1.33
CA ASP A 701 34.94 97.99 0.28
C ASP A 701 35.65 97.81 -1.07
N CYS A 702 36.81 97.15 -1.07
CA CYS A 702 37.58 96.81 -2.27
C CYS A 702 37.58 95.29 -2.52
N ASP A 703 36.49 94.59 -2.18
CA ASP A 703 36.36 93.12 -2.28
C ASP A 703 35.08 92.69 -2.99
N VAL A 704 35.10 91.54 -3.67
CA VAL A 704 33.94 90.98 -4.38
C VAL A 704 33.39 89.75 -3.64
N ALA A 705 32.16 89.34 -3.96
CA ALA A 705 31.52 88.13 -3.45
C ALA A 705 31.42 87.09 -4.58
N GLU A 706 31.71 85.82 -4.28
CA GLU A 706 31.66 84.73 -5.25
C GLU A 706 30.42 83.84 -5.08
N ASN A 707 29.93 83.37 -6.22
CA ASN A 707 28.74 82.53 -6.35
C ASN A 707 29.09 81.27 -7.14
N CYS A 708 28.42 80.16 -6.82
CA CYS A 708 28.53 78.89 -7.54
C CYS A 708 28.24 79.07 -9.03
N ASP A 709 28.99 78.37 -9.89
CA ASP A 709 28.81 78.39 -11.35
C ASP A 709 27.79 77.34 -11.84
N GLY A 710 27.38 76.40 -10.98
CA GLY A 710 26.52 75.26 -11.33
C GLY A 710 27.25 74.15 -12.10
N LEU A 711 28.59 74.17 -12.12
CA LEU A 711 29.48 73.23 -12.81
C LEU A 711 30.57 72.66 -11.88
N SER A 712 30.83 73.32 -10.74
CA SER A 712 31.81 72.95 -9.71
C SER A 712 31.16 72.83 -8.33
N ALA A 713 31.57 71.81 -7.57
CA ALA A 713 31.27 71.66 -6.14
C ALA A 713 32.02 72.66 -5.26
N ALA A 714 33.16 73.17 -5.73
CA ALA A 714 33.98 74.16 -5.04
C ALA A 714 33.60 75.60 -5.44
N CYS A 715 33.60 76.51 -4.46
CA CYS A 715 33.38 77.94 -4.66
C CYS A 715 34.52 78.58 -5.49
N PRO A 716 34.24 79.59 -6.36
CA PRO A 716 35.29 80.31 -7.08
C PRO A 716 36.31 81.01 -6.17
N ALA A 717 37.51 81.26 -6.72
CA ALA A 717 38.62 81.86 -5.99
C ALA A 717 38.45 83.38 -5.75
N ASP A 718 39.05 83.85 -4.66
CA ASP A 718 38.89 85.20 -4.09
C ASP A 718 39.32 86.35 -5.03
N ALA A 719 38.39 87.27 -5.32
CA ALA A 719 38.61 88.41 -6.23
C ALA A 719 38.48 89.79 -5.54
N LEU A 720 39.52 90.63 -5.70
CA LEU A 720 39.53 92.04 -5.27
C LEU A 720 38.85 92.97 -6.30
N ALA A 721 38.41 94.14 -5.83
CA ALA A 721 37.88 95.20 -6.70
C ALA A 721 38.98 95.95 -7.48
N ASP A 722 38.58 96.58 -8.59
CA ASP A 722 39.48 97.24 -9.55
C ASP A 722 40.20 98.48 -8.98
N VAL A 723 41.37 98.79 -9.54
CA VAL A 723 42.28 99.89 -9.16
C VAL A 723 41.71 101.31 -9.37
N GLN A 724 40.52 101.44 -9.94
CA GLN A 724 39.84 102.75 -10.13
C GLN A 724 38.51 102.89 -9.37
N ILE A 725 38.12 101.93 -8.53
CA ILE A 725 36.95 102.07 -7.67
C ILE A 725 37.24 103.10 -6.56
N VAL A 726 36.52 104.23 -6.57
CA VAL A 726 36.57 105.21 -5.45
C VAL A 726 35.95 104.56 -4.22
N CYS A 727 36.73 104.45 -3.15
CA CYS A 727 36.34 103.82 -1.89
C CYS A 727 36.15 104.84 -0.76
N ARG A 728 36.64 106.07 -0.93
CA ARG A 728 36.28 107.24 -0.11
C ARG A 728 36.35 108.52 -0.96
N PRO A 729 35.24 109.21 -1.23
CA PRO A 729 35.25 110.46 -1.99
C PRO A 729 35.62 111.67 -1.13
N ALA A 730 36.11 112.73 -1.77
CA ALA A 730 36.55 113.98 -1.16
C ALA A 730 35.43 114.71 -0.39
N SER A 731 35.82 115.35 0.71
CA SER A 731 34.93 115.97 1.71
C SER A 731 35.10 117.48 1.87
N GLY A 732 35.81 118.15 0.95
CA GLY A 732 35.95 119.62 0.93
C GLY A 732 36.75 120.15 -0.27
N PRO A 733 36.79 121.48 -0.49
CA PRO A 733 37.55 122.10 -1.57
C PRO A 733 39.08 122.01 -1.39
N CYS A 734 39.55 121.57 -0.22
CA CYS A 734 40.96 121.29 0.07
C CYS A 734 41.19 119.78 0.35
N ASP A 735 40.51 118.89 -0.38
CA ASP A 735 40.46 117.44 -0.13
C ASP A 735 40.48 116.62 -1.44
N ILE A 736 40.85 115.33 -1.41
CA ILE A 736 40.88 114.46 -2.62
C ILE A 736 40.29 113.06 -2.38
N ASP A 737 39.87 112.39 -3.47
CA ASP A 737 39.30 111.02 -3.46
C ASP A 737 40.37 109.94 -3.23
N ASP A 738 40.05 108.94 -2.40
CA ASP A 738 40.79 107.66 -2.28
C ASP A 738 40.19 106.58 -3.19
N THR A 739 41.03 105.91 -3.98
CA THR A 739 40.64 104.73 -4.79
C THR A 739 41.25 103.43 -4.27
N CYS A 740 40.55 102.32 -4.48
CA CYS A 740 41.09 100.96 -4.31
C CYS A 740 42.38 100.81 -5.13
N ASN A 741 43.33 100.00 -4.64
CA ASN A 741 44.65 99.84 -5.26
C ASN A 741 44.90 98.44 -5.88
N GLY A 742 43.86 97.60 -5.96
CA GLY A 742 43.95 96.24 -6.52
C GLY A 742 44.84 95.27 -5.72
N SER A 743 45.31 95.65 -4.53
CA SER A 743 46.17 94.81 -3.67
C SER A 743 45.70 94.74 -2.21
N SER A 744 44.54 95.31 -1.90
CA SER A 744 43.95 95.37 -0.55
C SER A 744 42.42 95.30 -0.67
N LYS A 745 41.77 94.56 0.25
CA LYS A 745 40.30 94.57 0.44
C LYS A 745 39.80 95.87 1.09
N THR A 746 40.70 96.73 1.57
CA THR A 746 40.40 97.96 2.31
C THR A 746 40.95 99.21 1.63
N CYS A 747 40.20 100.31 1.75
CA CYS A 747 40.51 101.61 1.16
C CYS A 747 41.79 102.25 1.74
N PRO A 748 42.56 103.06 0.97
CA PRO A 748 43.69 103.85 1.47
C PRO A 748 43.36 104.87 2.58
N ALA A 749 44.38 105.64 2.97
CA ALA A 749 44.29 106.64 4.03
C ALA A 749 44.06 108.05 3.47
N ASP A 750 42.99 108.66 3.97
CA ASP A 750 42.42 109.98 3.66
C ASP A 750 43.47 111.12 3.52
N ALA A 751 43.38 111.89 2.43
CA ALA A 751 44.43 112.82 2.00
C ALA A 751 43.90 114.22 1.60
N VAL A 752 44.63 115.27 2.00
CA VAL A 752 44.24 116.68 1.81
C VAL A 752 45.00 117.37 0.66
N ALA A 753 44.40 118.43 0.10
CA ALA A 753 44.97 119.18 -1.03
C ALA A 753 46.10 120.15 -0.62
N SER A 754 46.95 120.51 -1.58
CA SER A 754 48.17 121.31 -1.34
C SER A 754 47.93 122.79 -1.02
N THR A 755 48.92 123.44 -0.42
CA THR A 755 48.94 124.90 -0.12
C THR A 755 48.87 125.82 -1.35
N GLN A 756 49.09 125.30 -2.56
CA GLN A 756 48.97 126.09 -3.78
C GLN A 756 47.53 126.20 -4.30
N THR A 757 46.65 125.31 -3.84
CA THR A 757 45.25 125.17 -4.28
C THR A 757 44.46 126.41 -3.89
N VAL A 758 43.96 127.16 -4.87
CA VAL A 758 43.02 128.27 -4.65
C VAL A 758 41.66 127.67 -4.31
N CYS A 759 41.15 127.99 -3.13
CA CYS A 759 39.89 127.45 -2.63
C CYS A 759 38.74 128.48 -2.64
N ARG A 760 39.06 129.78 -2.77
CA ARG A 760 38.12 130.84 -3.14
C ARG A 760 38.82 131.81 -4.10
N PRO A 761 38.44 131.91 -5.38
CA PRO A 761 38.94 132.97 -6.27
C PRO A 761 38.38 134.33 -5.84
N ALA A 762 39.03 135.43 -6.23
CA ALA A 762 38.52 136.77 -5.99
C ALA A 762 37.18 137.00 -6.73
N ALA A 763 36.23 137.63 -6.05
CA ALA A 763 34.84 137.78 -6.47
C ALA A 763 34.47 139.21 -6.93
N GLY A 764 35.45 140.06 -7.25
CA GLY A 764 35.25 141.40 -7.81
C GLY A 764 36.56 142.17 -7.98
N ASP A 765 36.51 143.32 -8.65
CA ASP A 765 37.69 144.18 -8.89
C ASP A 765 38.28 144.76 -7.58
N CYS A 766 37.54 144.68 -6.47
CA CYS A 766 37.96 145.08 -5.13
C CYS A 766 38.06 143.90 -4.13
N ASP A 767 38.37 142.66 -4.57
CA ASP A 767 38.55 141.46 -3.72
C ASP A 767 39.90 140.73 -4.02
N VAL A 768 40.38 139.86 -3.12
CA VAL A 768 41.57 138.99 -3.32
C VAL A 768 41.31 137.52 -2.98
N SER A 769 42.01 136.60 -3.67
CA SER A 769 41.75 135.15 -3.63
C SER A 769 42.41 134.39 -2.46
N ASP A 770 41.70 133.44 -1.87
CA ASP A 770 42.15 132.57 -0.78
C ASP A 770 42.69 131.20 -1.25
N LYS A 771 43.65 130.66 -0.50
CA LYS A 771 44.29 129.36 -0.75
C LYS A 771 44.21 128.43 0.46
N CYS A 772 44.21 127.12 0.21
CA CYS A 772 44.29 126.10 1.25
C CYS A 772 45.57 126.25 2.10
N ASP A 773 45.51 125.90 3.39
CA ASP A 773 46.66 125.92 4.31
C ASP A 773 47.49 124.62 4.30
N GLY A 774 47.03 123.59 3.59
CA GLY A 774 47.66 122.27 3.50
C GLY A 774 47.43 121.37 4.71
N VAL A 775 46.48 121.70 5.58
CA VAL A 775 46.14 120.94 6.81
C VAL A 775 44.62 120.82 6.97
N SER A 776 43.89 121.90 6.68
CA SER A 776 42.44 121.99 6.69
C SER A 776 41.83 121.55 5.35
N LYS A 777 40.74 120.80 5.42
CA LYS A 777 39.87 120.47 4.27
C LYS A 777 38.98 121.64 3.82
N ALA A 778 38.94 122.72 4.61
CA ALA A 778 38.13 123.93 4.38
C ALA A 778 39.00 125.19 4.14
N CYS A 779 38.47 126.12 3.35
CA CYS A 779 39.15 127.35 2.92
C CYS A 779 39.24 128.42 4.04
N PRO A 780 40.27 129.30 4.03
CA PRO A 780 40.31 130.51 4.87
C PRO A 780 39.20 131.53 4.59
N ALA A 781 39.22 132.64 5.35
CA ALA A 781 38.19 133.67 5.32
C ALA A 781 38.57 134.91 4.50
N ASP A 782 37.53 135.45 3.84
CA ASP A 782 37.47 136.53 2.84
C ASP A 782 38.21 137.85 3.23
N GLN A 783 38.80 138.54 2.23
CA GLN A 783 39.55 139.79 2.39
C GLN A 783 39.38 140.75 1.19
N LEU A 784 38.74 141.91 1.42
CA LEU A 784 38.53 142.95 0.41
C LEU A 784 39.71 143.92 0.23
N ALA A 785 39.78 144.57 -0.93
CA ALA A 785 40.80 145.55 -1.28
C ALA A 785 40.59 146.92 -0.56
N PRO A 786 41.66 147.71 -0.31
CA PRO A 786 41.55 148.97 0.44
C PRO A 786 40.74 150.09 -0.25
N PRO A 787 40.19 151.05 0.51
CA PRO A 787 39.55 152.25 -0.06
C PRO A 787 40.49 153.07 -0.94
N GLY A 788 39.98 153.57 -2.07
CA GLY A 788 40.70 154.47 -2.98
C GLY A 788 41.56 153.78 -4.04
N VAL A 789 41.57 152.44 -4.11
CA VAL A 789 42.08 151.72 -5.29
C VAL A 789 41.18 152.02 -6.49
N VAL A 790 41.75 152.45 -7.62
CA VAL A 790 40.99 152.66 -8.86
C VAL A 790 40.59 151.29 -9.41
N CYS A 791 39.29 151.07 -9.60
CA CYS A 791 38.74 149.80 -10.08
C CYS A 791 38.17 149.89 -11.50
N ARG A 792 37.84 151.09 -11.98
CA ARG A 792 37.49 151.37 -13.37
C ARG A 792 38.11 152.70 -13.82
N ALA A 793 38.45 152.80 -15.09
CA ALA A 793 39.09 153.96 -15.68
C ALA A 793 38.34 154.36 -16.96
N ALA A 794 38.20 155.67 -17.17
CA ALA A 794 37.38 156.27 -18.23
C ALA A 794 37.64 155.66 -19.62
N ALA A 795 36.57 155.14 -20.22
CA ALA A 795 36.56 154.35 -21.44
C ALA A 795 36.46 155.18 -22.73
N GLY A 796 36.61 156.51 -22.66
CA GLY A 796 36.62 157.36 -23.85
C GLY A 796 36.66 158.85 -23.56
N SER A 797 36.41 159.65 -24.61
CA SER A 797 36.27 161.11 -24.50
C SER A 797 34.90 161.56 -23.99
N CYS A 798 34.07 160.64 -23.48
CA CYS A 798 32.71 160.88 -23.02
C CYS A 798 32.38 160.04 -21.75
N ASP A 799 33.31 159.92 -20.81
CA ASP A 799 33.20 159.03 -19.62
C ASP A 799 34.08 159.49 -18.43
N ILE A 800 33.86 158.95 -17.22
CA ILE A 800 34.65 159.24 -15.99
C ILE A 800 35.25 157.96 -15.35
N ALA A 801 35.72 157.99 -14.09
CA ALA A 801 36.47 156.88 -13.48
C ALA A 801 36.17 156.65 -11.99
N GLU A 802 36.13 155.38 -11.57
CA GLU A 802 35.59 154.91 -10.29
C GLU A 802 36.62 154.19 -9.39
N THR A 803 36.41 154.25 -8.07
CA THR A 803 37.33 153.73 -7.05
C THR A 803 36.65 152.86 -5.99
N CYS A 804 37.34 151.81 -5.53
CA CYS A 804 36.94 150.93 -4.43
C CYS A 804 36.62 151.69 -3.14
N SER A 805 35.58 151.25 -2.44
CA SER A 805 35.13 151.81 -1.16
C SER A 805 35.79 151.17 0.07
N GLY A 806 36.40 149.98 -0.08
CA GLY A 806 36.90 149.16 1.02
C GLY A 806 35.82 148.47 1.86
N ILE A 807 34.57 148.47 1.38
CA ILE A 807 33.41 147.79 2.00
C ILE A 807 32.52 147.06 0.96
N SER A 808 32.96 146.99 -0.30
CA SER A 808 32.35 146.22 -1.38
C SER A 808 33.43 145.61 -2.26
N ALA A 809 33.19 144.41 -2.79
CA ALA A 809 33.99 143.78 -3.83
C ALA A 809 33.73 144.41 -5.22
N ASP A 810 32.54 144.98 -5.41
CA ASP A 810 32.12 145.62 -6.66
C ASP A 810 32.70 147.03 -6.82
N CYS A 811 33.18 147.33 -8.02
CA CYS A 811 33.44 148.70 -8.45
C CYS A 811 32.12 149.48 -8.62
N PRO A 812 32.05 150.79 -8.34
CA PRO A 812 30.90 151.62 -8.67
C PRO A 812 30.55 151.60 -10.17
N ASN A 813 29.30 151.93 -10.51
CA ASN A 813 28.78 151.91 -11.88
C ASN A 813 29.30 153.08 -12.74
N ASP A 814 29.40 152.86 -14.06
CA ASP A 814 29.82 153.84 -15.09
C ASP A 814 29.16 155.22 -14.98
N GLY A 815 29.92 156.26 -15.29
CA GLY A 815 29.48 157.66 -15.35
C GLY A 815 29.68 158.32 -16.70
N ALA A 816 28.87 157.95 -17.70
CA ALA A 816 28.88 158.56 -19.03
C ALA A 816 28.77 160.11 -19.00
N ALA A 817 29.48 160.77 -19.91
CA ALA A 817 29.52 162.23 -20.05
C ALA A 817 28.44 162.79 -21.02
N PRO A 818 28.24 164.12 -21.09
CA PRO A 818 27.04 164.71 -21.71
C PRO A 818 26.87 164.56 -23.23
N ASP A 819 25.61 164.49 -23.66
CA ASP A 819 25.22 164.54 -25.08
C ASP A 819 25.79 165.74 -25.83
N GLY A 820 26.16 165.52 -27.09
CA GLY A 820 26.75 166.53 -27.98
C GLY A 820 28.27 166.68 -27.83
N GLU A 821 28.89 166.01 -26.86
CA GLU A 821 30.36 165.91 -26.79
C GLU A 821 30.89 165.18 -28.04
N THR A 822 32.01 165.68 -28.59
CA THR A 822 32.43 165.38 -29.96
C THR A 822 33.14 164.03 -30.07
N CYS A 823 32.36 162.96 -30.17
CA CYS A 823 32.85 161.59 -30.36
C CYS A 823 32.87 161.15 -31.84
N ALA A 824 33.47 160.00 -32.13
CA ALA A 824 33.96 159.61 -33.45
C ALA A 824 32.89 159.03 -34.42
N GLY A 825 31.76 159.74 -34.59
CA GLY A 825 30.72 159.36 -35.56
C GLY A 825 29.61 160.38 -35.75
N GLY A 826 29.94 161.68 -35.66
CA GLY A 826 28.99 162.78 -35.68
C GLY A 826 28.93 163.45 -34.31
N MET A 827 27.98 163.04 -33.47
CA MET A 827 27.80 163.51 -32.09
C MET A 827 27.37 162.34 -31.22
N CYS A 828 27.88 162.28 -29.98
CA CYS A 828 27.36 161.33 -29.01
C CYS A 828 25.96 161.78 -28.57
N VAL A 829 25.00 160.87 -28.77
CA VAL A 829 23.61 160.97 -28.31
C VAL A 829 23.29 159.59 -27.73
N ASP A 830 22.94 159.51 -26.44
CA ASP A 830 22.84 158.24 -25.71
C ASP A 830 24.10 157.34 -25.88
N GLY A 831 25.28 157.98 -26.02
CA GLY A 831 26.60 157.32 -26.03
C GLY A 831 27.03 156.57 -27.30
N MET A 832 26.36 156.69 -28.46
CA MET A 832 26.63 155.81 -29.63
C MET A 832 26.65 156.48 -31.04
N CYS A 833 27.09 155.70 -32.05
CA CYS A 833 27.16 155.95 -33.52
C CYS A 833 26.88 154.59 -34.28
N VAL A 834 26.53 154.50 -35.59
CA VAL A 834 25.57 153.42 -36.09
C VAL A 834 25.88 152.50 -37.36
N ASP A 835 25.83 151.10 -37.25
CA ASP A 835 25.91 149.97 -38.31
C ASP A 835 25.59 148.43 -37.87
N GLY A 836 25.52 147.35 -38.75
CA GLY A 836 25.46 145.82 -38.49
C GLY A 836 24.78 144.85 -39.57
N SER A 837 24.69 143.46 -39.66
CA SER A 837 25.21 142.13 -39.08
C SER A 837 24.69 140.78 -39.84
N GLY A 838 25.06 139.47 -39.53
CA GLY A 838 24.46 138.16 -40.13
C GLY A 838 25.12 136.70 -39.95
N GLY A 839 24.48 135.51 -40.29
CA GLY A 839 25.04 134.06 -40.31
C GLY A 839 24.13 132.75 -40.49
N ALA A 840 24.61 131.47 -40.75
CA ALA A 840 23.82 130.13 -40.92
C ALA A 840 24.58 128.69 -41.03
N GLY A 841 23.93 127.46 -40.95
CA GLY A 841 24.47 126.05 -41.31
C GLY A 841 23.74 124.67 -40.85
N GLY A 842 24.08 123.40 -41.34
CA GLY A 842 23.66 122.02 -40.78
C GLY A 842 23.62 120.63 -41.62
N GLY A 843 23.59 119.38 -41.02
CA GLY A 843 23.34 117.95 -41.60
C GLY A 843 24.12 116.70 -40.94
N GLY A 844 23.97 115.31 -41.05
CA GLY A 844 23.02 114.18 -41.48
C GLY A 844 23.62 112.66 -41.55
N ALA A 845 22.93 111.48 -41.27
CA ALA A 845 23.47 110.01 -41.29
C ALA A 845 22.48 108.72 -41.25
N ALA A 846 22.92 107.38 -41.34
CA ALA A 846 22.10 106.07 -41.29
C ALA A 846 22.83 104.61 -41.13
N GLY A 847 22.15 103.41 -40.91
CA GLY A 847 22.70 101.95 -40.92
C GLY A 847 21.82 100.66 -40.47
N SER A 848 22.19 99.32 -40.64
CA SER A 848 21.40 98.03 -40.29
C SER A 848 22.00 96.53 -40.47
N GLY A 849 21.53 95.39 -39.80
CA GLY A 849 21.74 93.88 -40.16
C GLY A 849 21.51 92.65 -39.13
N GLY A 850 21.43 91.31 -39.52
CA GLY A 850 21.48 90.03 -38.63
C GLY A 850 20.85 88.59 -39.05
N ALA A 851 21.24 87.36 -38.50
CA ALA A 851 20.65 85.92 -38.64
C ALA A 851 21.24 84.69 -37.76
N ALA A 852 20.55 83.50 -37.50
CA ALA A 852 21.01 82.20 -36.78
C ALA A 852 20.01 80.94 -36.89
N GLY A 853 20.06 79.64 -36.39
CA GLY A 853 20.95 78.60 -35.71
C GLY A 853 20.23 77.27 -35.09
N SER A 854 20.79 76.01 -34.95
CA SER A 854 20.15 74.73 -34.35
C SER A 854 20.97 73.35 -34.14
N GLY A 855 20.48 72.30 -33.40
CA GLY A 855 20.77 70.78 -33.45
C GLY A 855 21.65 70.01 -32.36
N GLY A 856 21.70 68.66 -32.05
CA GLY A 856 20.77 67.45 -32.11
C GLY A 856 21.28 65.91 -31.99
N ALA A 857 21.05 65.15 -30.85
CA ALA A 857 20.70 63.67 -30.59
C ALA A 857 21.58 62.31 -30.69
N ALA A 858 21.40 61.36 -29.70
CA ALA A 858 21.25 59.83 -29.64
C ALA A 858 22.33 58.67 -29.92
N GLY A 859 22.20 57.45 -29.28
CA GLY A 859 22.88 56.12 -29.61
C GLY A 859 22.93 54.93 -28.55
N SER A 860 23.10 53.61 -28.90
CA SER A 860 23.05 52.40 -27.95
C SER A 860 23.53 50.96 -28.41
N GLY A 861 23.98 50.03 -27.50
CA GLY A 861 23.85 48.51 -27.58
C GLY A 861 25.08 47.51 -27.40
N GLY A 862 24.91 46.22 -26.96
CA GLY A 862 25.95 45.11 -27.01
C GLY A 862 25.76 43.81 -26.12
N ALA A 863 26.36 42.61 -26.45
CA ALA A 863 26.11 41.26 -25.81
C ALA A 863 27.26 40.17 -25.88
N GLY A 864 27.08 38.92 -25.35
CA GLY A 864 27.92 37.65 -25.54
C GLY A 864 28.03 36.69 -24.31
N GLY A 865 28.45 35.38 -24.30
CA GLY A 865 28.63 34.29 -25.31
C GLY A 865 29.60 33.09 -24.94
N GLY A 866 29.18 31.79 -24.89
CA GLY A 866 30.03 30.52 -24.75
C GLY A 866 29.35 29.32 -24.00
N GLY A 867 29.79 28.04 -23.88
CA GLY A 867 30.73 27.10 -24.57
C GLY A 867 31.64 26.21 -23.64
N ALA A 868 32.05 24.90 -23.82
CA ALA A 868 31.54 23.65 -24.49
C ALA A 868 32.47 22.37 -24.26
N GLY A 869 31.96 21.10 -24.26
CA GLY A 869 32.70 19.78 -24.39
C GLY A 869 32.84 18.85 -23.14
N GLY A 870 33.20 17.52 -23.14
CA GLY A 870 33.30 16.44 -24.16
C GLY A 870 34.18 15.17 -23.80
N GLY A 871 33.73 13.89 -23.97
CA GLY A 871 34.49 12.58 -23.81
C GLY A 871 33.60 11.33 -23.50
N GLY A 872 33.96 10.01 -23.44
CA GLY A 872 35.10 9.13 -23.87
C GLY A 872 35.56 8.04 -22.82
N ALA A 873 35.96 6.76 -23.04
CA ALA A 873 35.83 5.72 -24.11
C ALA A 873 36.39 4.28 -23.70
N ALA A 874 35.95 3.17 -24.38
CA ALA A 874 36.50 1.75 -24.51
C ALA A 874 36.58 0.74 -23.31
N GLY A 875 36.28 -0.59 -23.41
CA GLY A 875 35.67 -1.50 -24.45
C GLY A 875 36.52 -2.73 -24.88
N SER A 876 36.07 -3.95 -25.29
CA SER A 876 34.78 -4.73 -25.19
C SER A 876 34.79 -6.09 -25.97
N GLY A 877 34.30 -7.25 -25.44
CA GLY A 877 33.97 -8.52 -26.18
C GLY A 877 34.20 -9.86 -25.42
N GLY A 878 33.68 -11.07 -25.76
CA GLY A 878 32.58 -11.49 -26.68
C GLY A 878 32.44 -13.02 -27.03
N ALA A 879 31.19 -13.57 -27.04
CA ALA A 879 30.59 -14.68 -27.85
C ALA A 879 30.83 -16.23 -27.68
N GLY A 880 29.73 -17.03 -27.68
CA GLY A 880 29.54 -18.45 -28.16
C GLY A 880 29.84 -19.65 -27.21
N GLY A 881 29.23 -20.86 -27.29
CA GLY A 881 27.98 -21.34 -27.94
C GLY A 881 27.84 -22.89 -28.22
N GLY A 882 26.87 -23.61 -27.58
CA GLY A 882 26.19 -24.86 -28.06
C GLY A 882 26.79 -26.30 -27.87
N GLY A 883 25.95 -27.36 -27.84
CA GLY A 883 26.33 -28.79 -28.15
C GLY A 883 25.81 -29.94 -27.22
N ALA A 884 25.20 -31.02 -27.76
CA ALA A 884 24.32 -32.00 -27.07
C ALA A 884 24.78 -33.51 -26.91
N ALA A 885 24.06 -34.26 -26.02
CA ALA A 885 23.57 -35.68 -26.13
C ALA A 885 24.35 -37.00 -25.72
N GLY A 886 23.62 -37.96 -25.10
CA GLY A 886 23.81 -39.46 -25.04
C GLY A 886 24.43 -40.11 -23.76
N GLY A 887 24.11 -41.35 -23.26
CA GLY A 887 23.02 -42.36 -23.49
C GLY A 887 23.29 -43.82 -22.92
N GLY A 888 22.26 -44.56 -22.40
CA GLY A 888 22.25 -46.02 -22.02
C GLY A 888 22.30 -46.38 -20.49
N GLY A 889 21.96 -47.57 -19.92
CA GLY A 889 21.22 -48.83 -20.30
C GLY A 889 21.98 -50.18 -20.02
N ALA A 890 21.46 -51.37 -19.61
CA ALA A 890 20.21 -51.88 -18.94
C ALA A 890 20.29 -53.45 -18.62
N GLY A 891 19.52 -54.03 -17.65
CA GLY A 891 19.32 -55.51 -17.37
C GLY A 891 19.19 -55.91 -15.86
N GLY A 892 18.63 -57.06 -15.37
CA GLY A 892 17.83 -58.19 -15.93
C GLY A 892 17.43 -59.34 -14.93
N GLU A 893 16.36 -60.12 -15.24
CA GLU A 893 15.91 -61.51 -14.85
C GLU A 893 15.50 -62.05 -13.42
N GLY A 894 14.26 -62.62 -13.32
CA GLY A 894 13.86 -63.88 -12.61
C GLY A 894 13.34 -63.88 -11.13
N ALA A 895 12.65 -64.90 -10.55
CA ALA A 895 11.67 -65.91 -11.04
C ALA A 895 10.98 -66.78 -9.91
N ALA A 896 9.64 -66.98 -9.98
CA ALA A 896 8.78 -68.15 -9.58
C ALA A 896 8.62 -68.75 -8.13
N GLY A 897 7.34 -68.95 -7.71
CA GLY A 897 6.79 -70.09 -6.91
C GLY A 897 6.68 -69.97 -5.35
N SER A 898 5.88 -70.77 -4.59
CA SER A 898 4.67 -71.61 -4.88
C SER A 898 4.09 -72.30 -3.62
N GLY A 899 2.75 -72.34 -3.41
CA GLY A 899 2.03 -73.13 -2.37
C GLY A 899 1.97 -72.48 -0.96
N GLY A 900 1.05 -72.77 -0.02
CA GLY A 900 -0.06 -73.76 0.07
C GLY A 900 0.17 -74.81 1.18
N ALA A 901 -0.79 -75.28 2.01
CA ALA A 901 -2.19 -74.91 2.28
C ALA A 901 -2.70 -75.61 3.57
N GLY A 902 -3.72 -75.07 4.24
CA GLY A 902 -4.49 -75.71 5.34
C GLY A 902 -3.85 -75.71 6.74
N GLY A 903 -4.60 -75.86 7.84
CA GLY A 903 -6.07 -75.80 7.95
C GLY A 903 -6.68 -76.45 9.22
N GLY A 904 -7.58 -75.73 9.90
CA GLY A 904 -8.59 -76.26 10.83
C GLY A 904 -8.16 -76.58 12.28
N GLY A 905 -9.10 -76.43 13.23
CA GLY A 905 -8.96 -76.88 14.62
C GLY A 905 -9.54 -75.90 15.65
N ALA A 906 -10.80 -76.08 16.04
CA ALA A 906 -11.43 -75.28 17.11
C ALA A 906 -11.13 -75.85 18.51
N GLY A 907 -11.09 -74.99 19.54
CA GLY A 907 -10.85 -75.38 20.93
C GLY A 907 -11.18 -74.29 21.94
N SER A 908 -12.43 -74.22 22.40
CA SER A 908 -12.89 -73.27 23.42
C SER A 908 -12.44 -73.67 24.84
N GLY A 909 -11.90 -72.74 25.62
CA GLY A 909 -11.62 -72.95 27.04
C GLY A 909 -11.48 -71.64 27.83
N GLN A 910 -12.39 -71.39 28.77
CA GLN A 910 -12.26 -70.30 29.74
C GLN A 910 -11.45 -70.78 30.96
N GLY A 911 -10.47 -69.99 31.38
CA GLY A 911 -9.74 -70.20 32.63
C GLY A 911 -8.75 -69.05 32.88
N GLY A 912 -9.06 -68.16 33.83
CA GLY A 912 -8.23 -66.98 34.09
C GLY A 912 -7.23 -67.19 35.23
N GLY A 913 -6.04 -66.59 35.11
CA GLY A 913 -5.06 -66.52 36.19
C GLY A 913 -3.66 -66.09 35.73
N ALA A 914 -3.10 -65.09 36.41
CA ALA A 914 -1.83 -64.41 36.08
C ALA A 914 -1.84 -63.61 34.76
N GLY A 915 -0.96 -62.61 34.68
CA GLY A 915 -0.89 -61.70 33.52
C GLY A 915 0.06 -62.24 32.44
N GLU A 916 -0.43 -62.32 31.21
CA GLU A 916 0.38 -62.63 30.04
C GLU A 916 1.07 -61.35 29.55
N GLU A 917 2.41 -61.32 29.56
CA GLU A 917 3.16 -60.34 28.77
C GLU A 917 3.11 -60.78 27.30
N GLY A 918 2.22 -60.16 26.52
CA GLY A 918 2.14 -60.38 25.08
C GLY A 918 3.46 -60.04 24.36
N CYS A 919 3.72 -60.71 23.24
CA CYS A 919 4.93 -60.52 22.42
C CYS A 919 4.88 -59.18 21.67
N GLY A 920 5.09 -58.09 22.40
CA GLY A 920 5.21 -56.75 21.86
C GLY A 920 6.59 -56.51 21.25
N CYS A 921 6.62 -55.91 20.06
CA CYS A 921 7.83 -55.38 19.44
C CYS A 921 8.28 -54.08 20.12
N ARG A 922 8.64 -54.15 21.40
CA ARG A 922 9.44 -53.09 22.04
C ARG A 922 10.87 -53.19 21.53
N VAL A 923 11.19 -52.36 20.53
CA VAL A 923 12.59 -52.10 20.16
C VAL A 923 13.30 -51.56 21.40
N ALA A 924 14.36 -52.26 21.84
CA ALA A 924 14.75 -52.26 23.25
C ALA A 924 15.25 -50.90 23.77
N GLY A 925 14.71 -50.47 24.92
CA GLY A 925 14.94 -49.14 25.52
C GLY A 925 15.49 -49.11 26.96
N SER A 926 15.62 -50.25 27.64
CA SER A 926 16.37 -50.44 28.90
C SER A 926 16.27 -51.94 29.28
N ASP A 927 17.34 -52.74 29.33
CA ASP A 927 18.43 -52.58 30.30
C ASP A 927 19.75 -53.27 29.83
N SER A 928 20.86 -52.97 30.51
CA SER A 928 22.20 -53.60 30.37
C SER A 928 22.93 -53.54 29.01
N ARG A 929 23.62 -52.41 28.80
CA ARG A 929 24.97 -52.24 28.17
C ARG A 929 25.25 -52.69 26.72
N ASP A 930 25.99 -51.80 26.05
CA ASP A 930 26.81 -51.93 24.83
C ASP A 930 26.13 -51.84 23.44
N ASN A 931 26.39 -50.70 22.79
CA ASN A 931 26.32 -50.36 21.36
C ASN A 931 24.96 -50.17 20.63
N ALA A 932 24.86 -49.02 19.95
CA ALA A 932 23.98 -48.70 18.81
C ALA A 932 22.45 -48.91 18.98
N ALA A 933 21.83 -48.09 19.85
CA ALA A 933 20.37 -48.03 19.97
C ALA A 933 19.69 -47.30 18.79
N TRP A 934 18.49 -47.77 18.41
CA TRP A 934 17.58 -47.13 17.45
C TRP A 934 16.16 -47.04 18.03
N SER A 935 15.70 -45.85 18.38
CA SER A 935 14.32 -45.64 18.84
C SER A 935 13.32 -45.65 17.69
N LEU A 936 12.13 -46.24 17.91
CA LEU A 936 10.91 -45.92 17.16
C LEU A 936 10.28 -44.68 17.81
N VAL A 937 10.74 -43.52 17.35
CA VAL A 937 10.11 -42.25 17.70
C VAL A 937 9.02 -42.00 16.65
N LEU A 938 7.82 -41.63 17.10
CA LEU A 938 6.90 -40.88 16.25
C LEU A 938 7.53 -39.49 16.14
N ILE A 939 8.47 -39.35 15.19
CA ILE A 939 9.38 -38.19 15.12
C ILE A 939 8.53 -36.94 15.04
N GLY A 940 8.86 -35.97 15.89
CA GLY A 940 8.31 -34.63 15.81
C GLY A 940 8.56 -34.01 14.44
N LEU A 941 7.56 -34.15 13.56
CA LEU A 941 7.36 -33.33 12.36
C LEU A 941 7.33 -31.84 12.77
N VAL A 942 6.89 -31.57 14.01
CA VAL A 942 7.16 -30.37 14.81
C VAL A 942 8.29 -30.61 15.83
N THR A 943 9.17 -29.62 16.04
CA THR A 943 10.24 -29.56 17.10
C THR A 943 11.58 -30.28 16.88
N LEU A 944 12.32 -29.90 15.83
CA LEU A 944 13.80 -30.06 15.82
C LEU A 944 14.49 -29.00 16.73
N GLY A 945 14.06 -28.91 18.00
CA GLY A 945 14.29 -27.76 18.89
C GLY A 945 14.83 -28.04 20.31
N GLY A 946 15.22 -29.27 20.64
CA GLY A 946 15.51 -29.67 22.04
C GLY A 946 16.98 -29.86 22.47
N LEU A 947 17.95 -29.95 21.55
CA LEU A 947 19.29 -30.49 21.85
C LEU A 947 20.38 -29.44 22.17
N ARG A 948 20.24 -28.71 23.28
CA ARG A 948 21.37 -27.98 23.92
C ARG A 948 21.32 -27.96 25.45
N ARG A 949 21.89 -28.99 26.11
CA ARG A 949 22.57 -28.92 27.43
C ARG A 949 23.15 -30.28 27.92
N ARG A 950 24.17 -30.80 27.24
CA ARG A 950 25.18 -31.75 27.80
C ARG A 950 26.35 -31.96 26.84
N ALA A 951 27.14 -30.90 26.63
CA ALA A 951 28.36 -30.92 25.81
C ALA A 951 29.45 -30.00 26.38
N GLU A 952 29.65 -30.06 27.70
CA GLU A 952 30.83 -29.48 28.39
C GLU A 952 31.57 -30.58 29.17
N LYS A 953 32.09 -31.56 28.42
CA LYS A 953 33.28 -32.37 28.74
C LYS A 953 33.63 -33.32 27.61
#